data_AF-A0A366L941-F1
#
_entry.id   AF-A0A366L941-F1
#
_cell.length_a   1.000
_cell.length_b   1.000
_cell.length_c   1.000
_cell.angle_alpha   90.00
_cell.angle_beta   90.00
_cell.angle_gamma   90.00
#
_symmetry.space_group_name_H-M   'P 1'
#
loop_
_entity.id
_entity.type
_entity.pdbx_description
1 polymer ?
#
loop_
_entity_poly.entity_id
_entity_poly.type
_entity_poly.pdbx_seq_one_letter_code
_entity_poly.pdbx_strand_id
1 'polypeptide(L)'
;MSTGKLFIVFKLIFVIFTTPRLVALQTEQNLNPMKLNIQPSVIFRTPKFSYQSEIADCWEELKIAISLSSASFYETIKDVSAGELKDLPPKVYFTIWKYFNRAKFRSTPYGIFAGFSLLNNGIKPSESKIVISGEQKIRELVDWPYKNNIRLPLAGLLQKNCLLFSNSSYYFTPGSIRYIACTDGVFELAELDEDEFVKQILNLCLKPITVNDLVCALNLKDGETDHLFSLLQDMHDLQLIFTSYDPNIIGKDYFERIGVSNTNDLPKYLIAQRTVQSGHLNEQLLQAIPNMVNLLHGILPDNNREALSQFINRFKKKFEEQEVPLLFALDPEMGIGYDELEQAGENDDFIYKLKNKSDKSENSNGNIKSVFKDLLSPQNFEKGKSLLLNKLTIKPSENTKPLPNSFSMIMSVTDGLIFAEQIGGVTSNALTGRFTMADEAVENYAKSIADAEQAANPDVLFFDVAYMVETNIDNVNRRKLLYGHQLSILNFDTSEHPLTLNDIHLSVVGNEVVLRSKRLNKRLMPRLASAYNYSRSDLSVFRLLCDLQHQGLQASLSIPLDTLFPDLDYYPRLQYQNIVLSNCKWKIRKENLLDKDKKFLSPELCRAHLVEIGVGNYFKAGVSDQTLCFALHNDEDLNAFLQYMQKQSSLYIEEVIIPVDSQVIDEEGRPYFAQFILSINHQEKIYKALMPEEAPAQVTRYFLPGSEWLYFEIYCHQQRSDQILAEVIASFLENYQDDINSWFFIRYNENGNHIRFRLQLNNKSQVQALTSGLMDELTVFVNSGLVSDVQIKTYKRELERYGHDMIESVEQHFSVDSDYVLSLFETQPDYFEKYRLCSILASQIVKAGVFGKQAAVKIIRSISDSFNQEHQLDAADFKQLNNQYQQFRNAEFNALNPVQAQKLEAFAMSFINILQREKPENRVKLFSNLMHMHVNRLFNRDQRTHEMVMYYFLLKDIQRQNAINA
;
A
#
# COMPACT_ATOMS: atom_id res chain seq x y z
N MET A 1 68.77 28.30 50.72
CA MET A 1 69.71 29.32 50.20
C MET A 1 70.33 28.77 48.91
N SER A 2 70.38 29.61 47.88
CA SER A 2 71.12 29.47 46.61
C SER A 2 70.60 28.41 45.62
N THR A 3 69.91 28.75 44.52
CA THR A 3 70.41 29.33 43.24
C THR A 3 71.59 28.54 42.66
N GLY A 4 71.68 28.14 41.38
CA GLY A 4 71.03 28.41 40.08
C GLY A 4 72.05 27.86 39.04
N LYS A 5 71.71 27.26 37.89
CA LYS A 5 71.23 27.83 36.62
C LYS A 5 71.20 26.63 35.64
N LEU A 6 70.10 26.35 34.92
CA LEU A 6 69.61 26.99 33.69
C LEU A 6 70.35 26.49 32.43
N PHE A 7 69.64 25.81 31.53
CA PHE A 7 69.61 25.98 30.06
C PHE A 7 68.60 24.93 29.49
N ILE A 8 67.37 25.35 29.10
CA ILE A 8 66.83 25.45 27.70
C ILE A 8 66.05 24.16 27.29
N VAL A 9 64.76 24.09 26.90
CA VAL A 9 63.71 25.02 26.38
C VAL A 9 62.29 24.49 26.71
N PHE A 10 61.38 25.34 27.22
CA PHE A 10 60.06 25.70 26.65
C PHE A 10 59.19 26.38 27.72
N LYS A 11 58.80 27.63 27.45
CA LYS A 11 58.20 28.59 28.38
C LYS A 11 56.83 29.04 27.87
N LEU A 12 55.84 28.91 28.75
CA LEU A 12 54.69 29.78 29.07
C LEU A 12 53.78 30.41 28.00
N ILE A 13 52.48 30.06 28.11
CA ILE A 13 51.32 30.91 28.51
C ILE A 13 51.19 32.31 27.90
N PHE A 14 50.08 32.53 27.19
CA PHE A 14 49.23 33.72 27.36
C PHE A 14 47.75 33.40 27.10
N VAL A 15 46.90 33.77 28.07
CA VAL A 15 45.43 33.77 28.01
C VAL A 15 44.97 35.06 27.31
N ILE A 16 43.94 35.00 26.45
CA ILE A 16 42.83 35.99 26.32
C ILE A 16 41.71 35.41 25.42
N PHE A 17 40.51 35.32 26.02
CA PHE A 17 39.12 35.33 25.52
C PHE A 17 38.80 35.18 24.01
N THR A 18 37.93 34.21 23.67
CA THR A 18 36.50 34.45 23.31
C THR A 18 35.77 33.17 22.86
N THR A 19 34.46 33.10 23.20
CA THR A 19 33.39 32.16 22.76
C THR A 19 33.32 30.72 23.32
N PRO A 20 32.25 30.33 24.04
CA PRO A 20 31.99 28.95 24.41
C PRO A 20 31.30 28.21 23.26
N ARG A 21 31.94 27.18 22.71
CA ARG A 21 31.26 26.15 21.93
C ARG A 21 30.37 25.35 22.87
N LEU A 22 29.05 25.49 22.70
CA LEU A 22 28.07 24.51 23.16
C LEU A 22 28.46 23.14 22.60
N VAL A 23 28.86 22.24 23.49
CA VAL A 23 28.89 20.81 23.20
C VAL A 23 27.43 20.36 23.16
N ALA A 24 26.86 20.35 21.95
CA ALA A 24 25.65 19.60 21.69
C ALA A 24 26.01 18.12 21.83
N LEU A 25 25.42 17.46 22.83
CA LEU A 25 25.29 16.01 22.85
C LEU A 25 24.42 15.62 21.65
N GLN A 26 25.05 15.45 20.49
CA GLN A 26 24.50 14.67 19.41
C GLN A 26 24.46 13.22 19.89
N THR A 27 23.27 12.75 20.23
CA THR A 27 22.98 11.32 20.16
C THR A 27 23.11 10.92 18.69
N GLU A 28 24.31 10.51 18.28
CA GLU A 28 24.54 9.73 17.08
C GLU A 28 23.80 8.38 17.25
N GLN A 29 22.53 8.33 16.88
CA GLN A 29 22.01 7.10 16.31
C GLN A 29 22.62 6.99 14.91
N ASN A 30 23.79 6.33 14.84
CA ASN A 30 24.31 5.81 13.58
C ASN A 30 23.25 4.86 12.99
N LEU A 31 22.44 5.36 12.05
CA LEU A 31 21.77 4.53 11.06
C LEU A 31 22.88 3.85 10.26
N ASN A 32 23.27 2.64 10.65
CA ASN A 32 24.08 1.81 9.78
C ASN A 32 23.31 1.69 8.46
N PRO A 33 23.91 2.02 7.30
CA PRO A 33 23.22 1.93 6.02
C PRO A 33 22.78 0.48 5.79
N MET A 34 21.53 0.31 5.35
CA MET A 34 20.97 -1.00 5.01
C MET A 34 21.91 -1.73 4.05
N LYS A 35 22.29 -2.96 4.40
CA LYS A 35 23.19 -3.77 3.58
C LYS A 35 22.41 -4.43 2.43
N LEU A 36 22.36 -3.72 1.30
CA LEU A 36 21.75 -4.20 0.07
C LEU A 36 22.68 -5.17 -0.66
N ASN A 37 22.11 -6.24 -1.20
CA ASN A 37 22.82 -7.23 -2.02
C ASN A 37 22.17 -7.33 -3.40
N ILE A 38 22.99 -7.46 -4.44
CA ILE A 38 22.52 -7.75 -5.80
C ILE A 38 22.57 -9.27 -5.98
N GLN A 39 21.48 -9.88 -6.44
CA GLN A 39 21.46 -11.31 -6.74
C GLN A 39 22.49 -11.66 -7.82
N PRO A 40 23.32 -12.72 -7.65
CA PRO A 40 24.31 -13.10 -8.65
C PRO A 40 23.70 -13.52 -10.00
N SER A 41 22.49 -14.09 -9.97
CA SER A 41 21.77 -14.49 -11.18
C SER A 41 20.86 -13.37 -11.67
N VAL A 42 20.89 -13.12 -12.97
CA VAL A 42 20.22 -11.98 -13.61
C VAL A 42 19.37 -12.48 -14.77
N ILE A 43 18.10 -12.05 -14.83
CA ILE A 43 17.30 -12.22 -16.04
C ILE A 43 17.58 -11.03 -16.95
N PHE A 44 17.79 -11.29 -18.23
CA PHE A 44 17.85 -10.23 -19.23
C PHE A 44 17.02 -10.59 -20.45
N ARG A 45 16.74 -9.58 -21.26
CA ARG A 45 15.91 -9.67 -22.44
C ARG A 45 16.66 -9.10 -23.62
N THR A 46 16.48 -9.69 -24.80
CA THR A 46 17.08 -9.23 -26.04
C THR A 46 16.04 -9.16 -27.14
N PRO A 47 16.15 -8.19 -28.07
CA PRO A 47 15.28 -8.11 -29.23
C PRO A 47 15.56 -9.28 -30.19
N LYS A 48 14.65 -9.53 -31.14
CA LYS A 48 14.78 -10.66 -32.09
C LYS A 48 16.04 -10.52 -32.95
N PHE A 49 16.33 -9.32 -33.43
CA PHE A 49 17.44 -9.04 -34.34
C PHE A 49 18.49 -8.15 -33.69
N SER A 50 19.70 -8.24 -34.22
CA SER A 50 20.75 -7.29 -33.92
C SER A 50 20.34 -5.90 -34.40
N TYR A 51 20.78 -4.86 -33.68
CA TYR A 51 20.59 -3.49 -34.17
C TYR A 51 21.41 -3.15 -35.42
N GLN A 52 22.33 -4.03 -35.82
CA GLN A 52 23.08 -3.96 -37.08
C GLN A 52 22.40 -4.69 -38.25
N SER A 53 21.30 -5.41 -38.01
CA SER A 53 20.57 -6.10 -39.08
C SER A 53 19.90 -5.11 -40.03
N GLU A 54 19.85 -5.45 -41.31
CA GLU A 54 19.07 -4.78 -42.34
C GLU A 54 17.78 -5.55 -42.64
N ILE A 55 16.74 -4.82 -43.07
CA ILE A 55 15.40 -5.41 -43.21
C ILE A 55 15.35 -6.49 -44.29
N ALA A 56 16.14 -6.33 -45.35
CA ALA A 56 16.21 -7.27 -46.46
C ALA A 56 16.80 -8.62 -46.02
N ASP A 57 17.80 -8.60 -45.14
CA ASP A 57 18.51 -9.81 -44.69
C ASP A 57 17.66 -10.69 -43.78
N CYS A 58 16.72 -10.09 -43.05
CA CYS A 58 15.89 -10.76 -42.06
C CYS A 58 14.39 -10.77 -42.43
N TRP A 59 14.05 -10.45 -43.69
CA TRP A 59 12.67 -10.25 -44.12
C TRP A 59 11.77 -11.47 -43.87
N GLU A 60 12.25 -12.68 -44.19
CA GLU A 60 11.47 -13.90 -43.99
C GLU A 60 11.21 -14.19 -42.50
N GLU A 61 12.23 -14.00 -41.66
CA GLU A 61 12.08 -14.14 -40.21
C GLU A 61 11.16 -13.07 -39.60
N LEU A 62 11.21 -11.84 -40.13
CA LEU A 62 10.33 -10.76 -39.71
C LEU A 62 8.88 -11.06 -40.12
N LYS A 63 8.65 -11.57 -41.34
CA LYS A 63 7.33 -12.00 -41.80
C LYS A 63 6.74 -13.06 -40.88
N ILE A 64 7.54 -14.04 -40.42
CA ILE A 64 7.10 -15.04 -39.44
C ILE A 64 6.71 -14.38 -38.11
N ALA A 65 7.49 -13.42 -37.61
CA ALA A 65 7.13 -12.71 -36.37
C ALA A 65 5.85 -11.89 -36.54
N ILE A 66 5.64 -11.28 -37.71
CA ILE A 66 4.43 -10.53 -38.05
C ILE A 66 3.22 -11.48 -38.15
N SER A 67 3.35 -12.65 -38.76
CA SER A 67 2.23 -13.60 -38.89
C SER A 67 1.68 -14.04 -37.52
N LEU A 68 2.58 -14.20 -36.54
CA LEU A 68 2.22 -14.57 -35.17
C LEU A 68 1.59 -13.43 -34.35
N SER A 69 1.83 -12.17 -34.73
CA SER A 69 1.35 -11.00 -33.97
C SER A 69 0.20 -10.23 -34.64
N SER A 70 0.07 -10.37 -35.97
CA SER A 70 -0.91 -9.65 -36.78
C SER A 70 -1.19 -10.41 -38.07
N ALA A 71 -2.04 -11.44 -37.97
CA ALA A 71 -2.44 -12.27 -39.11
C ALA A 71 -3.04 -11.44 -40.26
N SER A 72 -3.87 -10.43 -39.96
CA SER A 72 -4.49 -9.57 -40.97
C SER A 72 -3.46 -8.73 -41.75
N PHE A 73 -2.42 -8.23 -41.07
CA PHE A 73 -1.36 -7.50 -41.75
C PHE A 73 -0.45 -8.44 -42.54
N TYR A 74 -0.18 -9.64 -42.01
CA TYR A 74 0.58 -10.67 -42.70
C TYR A 74 -0.04 -11.04 -44.05
N GLU A 75 -1.36 -11.20 -44.14
CA GLU A 75 -2.04 -11.47 -45.41
C GLU A 75 -1.77 -10.42 -46.51
N THR A 76 -1.49 -9.17 -46.11
CA THR A 76 -1.15 -8.09 -47.05
C THR A 76 0.27 -8.19 -47.59
N ILE A 77 1.18 -8.86 -46.86
CA ILE A 77 2.63 -8.85 -47.13
C ILE A 77 3.20 -10.26 -47.39
N LYS A 78 2.40 -11.32 -47.28
CA LYS A 78 2.86 -12.72 -47.30
C LYS A 78 3.64 -13.08 -48.58
N ASP A 79 3.19 -12.54 -49.72
CA ASP A 79 3.75 -12.81 -51.04
C ASP A 79 4.83 -11.79 -51.44
N VAL A 80 5.09 -10.79 -50.60
CA VAL A 80 6.11 -9.76 -50.86
C VAL A 80 7.49 -10.35 -50.62
N SER A 81 8.37 -10.18 -51.60
CA SER A 81 9.79 -10.51 -51.50
C SER A 81 10.61 -9.31 -50.99
N ALA A 82 11.82 -9.57 -50.49
CA ALA A 82 12.70 -8.53 -49.95
C ALA A 82 13.02 -7.42 -50.98
N GLY A 83 13.09 -7.76 -52.28
CA GLY A 83 13.36 -6.81 -53.36
C GLY A 83 12.22 -5.82 -53.64
N GLU A 84 10.98 -6.18 -53.30
CA GLU A 84 9.78 -5.40 -53.59
C GLU A 84 9.40 -4.44 -52.44
N LEU A 85 10.12 -4.48 -51.30
CA LEU A 85 9.79 -3.70 -50.11
C LEU A 85 9.69 -2.19 -50.38
N LYS A 86 10.55 -1.67 -51.27
CA LYS A 86 10.60 -0.24 -51.62
C LYS A 86 9.48 0.21 -52.55
N ASP A 87 8.85 -0.72 -53.25
CA ASP A 87 7.75 -0.46 -54.18
C ASP A 87 6.37 -0.48 -53.47
N LEU A 88 6.34 -0.86 -52.19
CA LEU A 88 5.12 -0.93 -51.41
C LEU A 88 4.51 0.46 -51.15
N PRO A 89 3.17 0.55 -50.98
CA PRO A 89 2.53 1.78 -50.54
C PRO A 89 3.15 2.32 -49.24
N PRO A 90 3.38 3.64 -49.09
CA PRO A 90 4.11 4.21 -47.95
C PRO A 90 3.54 3.83 -46.57
N LYS A 91 2.23 3.66 -46.45
CA LYS A 91 1.58 3.22 -45.19
C LYS A 91 1.91 1.77 -44.83
N VAL A 92 2.03 0.90 -45.82
CA VAL A 92 2.36 -0.53 -45.64
C VAL A 92 3.84 -0.64 -45.28
N TYR A 93 4.73 0.02 -46.03
CA TYR A 93 6.17 0.06 -45.71
C TYR A 93 6.43 0.62 -44.32
N PHE A 94 5.78 1.73 -43.93
CA PHE A 94 5.92 2.29 -42.59
C PHE A 94 5.48 1.32 -41.48
N THR A 95 4.46 0.48 -41.76
CA THR A 95 4.02 -0.53 -40.79
C THR A 95 5.04 -1.66 -40.67
N ILE A 96 5.61 -2.12 -41.78
CA ILE A 96 6.74 -3.07 -41.81
C ILE A 96 7.94 -2.49 -41.04
N TRP A 97 8.32 -1.24 -41.34
CA TRP A 97 9.43 -0.53 -40.68
C TRP A 97 9.22 -0.47 -39.16
N LYS A 98 8.01 -0.21 -38.66
CA LYS A 98 7.73 -0.24 -37.21
C LYS A 98 7.94 -1.62 -36.59
N TYR A 99 7.51 -2.69 -37.25
CA TYR A 99 7.74 -4.06 -36.77
C TYR A 99 9.22 -4.40 -36.75
N PHE A 100 9.96 -4.01 -37.79
CA PHE A 100 11.40 -4.18 -37.84
C PHE A 100 12.12 -3.38 -36.75
N ASN A 101 11.72 -2.11 -36.55
CA ASN A 101 12.24 -1.25 -35.50
C ASN A 101 12.05 -1.87 -34.11
N ARG A 102 10.85 -2.39 -33.82
CA ARG A 102 10.58 -3.16 -32.60
C ARG A 102 11.52 -4.35 -32.49
N ALA A 103 11.66 -5.14 -33.55
CA ALA A 103 12.47 -6.34 -33.59
C ALA A 103 13.97 -6.08 -33.40
N LYS A 104 14.45 -4.84 -33.56
CA LYS A 104 15.85 -4.42 -33.36
C LYS A 104 16.13 -3.78 -32.00
N PHE A 105 15.20 -2.97 -31.51
CA PHE A 105 15.48 -2.06 -30.38
C PHE A 105 14.67 -2.34 -29.12
N ARG A 106 13.59 -3.12 -29.19
CA ARG A 106 12.71 -3.36 -28.03
C ARG A 106 12.88 -4.76 -27.45
N SER A 107 13.45 -4.80 -26.27
CA SER A 107 13.63 -6.03 -25.48
C SER A 107 12.39 -6.46 -24.70
N THR A 108 11.27 -5.73 -24.77
CA THR A 108 10.02 -6.12 -24.11
C THR A 108 9.42 -7.37 -24.78
N PRO A 109 9.31 -8.52 -24.09
CA PRO A 109 8.87 -9.77 -24.71
C PRO A 109 7.45 -9.70 -25.24
N TYR A 110 7.29 -10.09 -26.50
CA TYR A 110 6.04 -10.12 -27.26
C TYR A 110 6.17 -11.16 -28.37
N GLY A 111 5.57 -12.33 -28.17
CA GLY A 111 5.77 -13.49 -29.05
C GLY A 111 7.25 -13.77 -29.26
N ILE A 112 7.69 -13.78 -30.52
CA ILE A 112 9.09 -14.01 -30.90
C ILE A 112 9.89 -12.73 -31.16
N PHE A 113 9.30 -11.53 -31.00
CA PHE A 113 10.00 -10.25 -31.24
C PHE A 113 11.11 -9.93 -30.22
N ALA A 114 11.09 -10.58 -29.07
CA ALA A 114 12.14 -10.48 -28.06
C ALA A 114 12.15 -11.74 -27.19
N GLY A 115 13.33 -12.20 -26.82
CA GLY A 115 13.53 -13.37 -25.97
C GLY A 115 14.06 -12.99 -24.58
N PHE A 116 13.84 -13.86 -23.60
CA PHE A 116 14.49 -13.76 -22.29
C PHE A 116 15.66 -14.76 -22.18
N SER A 117 16.57 -14.48 -21.26
CA SER A 117 17.68 -15.33 -20.92
C SER A 117 17.94 -15.26 -19.41
N LEU A 118 18.38 -16.37 -18.83
CA LEU A 118 18.87 -16.42 -17.46
C LEU A 118 20.40 -16.45 -17.50
N LEU A 119 21.02 -15.41 -16.98
CA LEU A 119 22.45 -15.35 -16.72
C LEU A 119 22.70 -15.88 -15.30
N ASN A 120 22.88 -17.19 -15.19
CA ASN A 120 23.04 -17.86 -13.89
C ASN A 120 24.45 -17.62 -13.31
N ASN A 121 24.54 -17.18 -12.05
CA ASN A 121 25.80 -16.76 -11.41
C ASN A 121 26.63 -15.82 -12.30
N GLY A 122 25.93 -14.79 -12.78
CA GLY A 122 26.28 -13.96 -13.92
C GLY A 122 27.12 -12.73 -13.63
N ILE A 123 27.48 -12.47 -12.37
CA ILE A 123 28.21 -11.27 -11.96
C ILE A 123 29.58 -11.70 -11.46
N LYS A 124 30.65 -11.17 -12.06
CA LYS A 124 32.04 -11.53 -11.74
C LYS A 124 32.95 -10.29 -11.80
N PRO A 125 34.13 -10.30 -11.16
CA PRO A 125 35.04 -9.14 -11.14
C PRO A 125 35.80 -8.91 -12.46
N SER A 126 35.78 -9.86 -13.39
CA SER A 126 36.42 -9.73 -14.70
C SER A 126 35.47 -9.14 -15.74
N GLU A 127 36.05 -8.52 -16.77
CA GLU A 127 35.30 -8.10 -17.96
C GLU A 127 35.09 -9.29 -18.90
N SER A 128 33.86 -9.41 -19.43
CA SER A 128 33.51 -10.42 -20.43
C SER A 128 32.24 -10.03 -21.15
N LYS A 129 32.13 -10.37 -22.42
CA LYS A 129 30.88 -10.23 -23.18
C LYS A 129 29.98 -11.43 -22.92
N ILE A 130 28.68 -11.19 -22.84
CA ILE A 130 27.69 -12.26 -22.75
C ILE A 130 27.41 -12.74 -24.18
N VAL A 131 27.68 -14.03 -24.43
CA VAL A 131 27.44 -14.67 -25.72
C VAL A 131 26.15 -15.48 -25.61
N ILE A 132 25.16 -15.14 -26.44
CA ILE A 132 23.89 -15.85 -26.53
C ILE A 132 23.79 -16.64 -27.83
N SER A 133 22.98 -17.70 -27.82
CA SER A 133 22.57 -18.40 -29.04
C SER A 133 21.86 -17.43 -30.00
N GLY A 134 22.20 -17.51 -31.30
CA GLY A 134 21.47 -16.81 -32.36
C GLY A 134 20.01 -17.27 -32.46
N GLU A 135 19.79 -18.57 -32.27
CA GLU A 135 18.46 -19.19 -32.30
C GLU A 135 17.67 -18.99 -31.00
N GLN A 136 16.36 -18.84 -31.12
CA GLN A 136 15.42 -18.77 -30.01
C GLN A 136 14.79 -20.15 -29.76
N LYS A 137 14.80 -20.58 -28.49
CA LYS A 137 13.98 -21.69 -28.00
C LYS A 137 12.59 -21.15 -27.67
N ILE A 138 11.56 -21.68 -28.31
CA ILE A 138 10.18 -21.21 -28.11
C ILE A 138 9.45 -22.17 -27.18
N ARG A 139 8.95 -21.65 -26.05
CA ARG A 139 7.93 -22.32 -25.25
C ARG A 139 6.57 -21.96 -25.83
N GLU A 140 5.85 -22.97 -26.30
CA GLU A 140 4.48 -22.84 -26.77
C GLU A 140 3.51 -23.26 -25.66
N LEU A 141 2.56 -22.38 -25.35
CA LEU A 141 1.41 -22.65 -24.51
C LEU A 141 0.14 -22.46 -25.33
N VAL A 142 -0.95 -23.14 -25.00
CA VAL A 142 -2.26 -22.83 -25.60
C VAL A 142 -2.67 -21.43 -25.16
N ASP A 143 -3.13 -20.60 -26.09
CA ASP A 143 -3.52 -19.22 -25.84
C ASP A 143 -4.75 -19.12 -24.91
N TRP A 144 -4.75 -18.15 -23.99
CA TRP A 144 -5.70 -18.15 -22.85
C TRP A 144 -7.16 -18.03 -23.27
N PRO A 145 -7.49 -17.21 -24.28
CA PRO A 145 -8.86 -17.14 -24.80
C PRO A 145 -9.46 -18.48 -25.21
N TYR A 146 -8.63 -19.48 -25.57
CA TYR A 146 -9.12 -20.79 -25.94
C TYR A 146 -9.89 -21.51 -24.82
N LYS A 147 -9.68 -21.15 -23.55
CA LYS A 147 -10.47 -21.70 -22.44
C LYS A 147 -11.99 -21.54 -22.65
N ASN A 148 -12.41 -20.45 -23.31
CA ASN A 148 -13.81 -20.16 -23.57
C ASN A 148 -14.41 -21.07 -24.67
N ASN A 149 -13.58 -21.80 -25.42
CA ASN A 149 -14.01 -22.77 -26.43
C ASN A 149 -14.15 -24.18 -25.86
N ILE A 150 -13.65 -24.41 -24.64
CA ILE A 150 -13.73 -25.70 -23.97
C ILE A 150 -15.16 -25.89 -23.46
N ARG A 151 -15.71 -27.09 -23.68
CA ARG A 151 -17.05 -27.49 -23.23
C ARG A 151 -16.91 -28.75 -22.40
N LEU A 152 -17.07 -28.60 -21.08
CA LEU A 152 -17.05 -29.69 -20.12
C LEU A 152 -18.36 -29.67 -19.34
N PRO A 153 -19.42 -30.34 -19.83
CA PRO A 153 -20.69 -30.40 -19.13
C PRO A 153 -20.50 -31.01 -17.74
N LEU A 154 -20.93 -30.30 -16.70
CA LEU A 154 -20.71 -30.71 -15.31
C LEU A 154 -21.32 -32.07 -15.02
N ALA A 155 -22.50 -32.39 -15.55
CA ALA A 155 -23.12 -33.72 -15.41
C ALA A 155 -22.16 -34.87 -15.76
N GLY A 156 -21.36 -34.71 -16.82
CA GLY A 156 -20.36 -35.71 -17.22
C GLY A 156 -19.12 -35.73 -16.31
N LEU A 157 -18.78 -34.60 -15.68
CA LEU A 157 -17.69 -34.51 -14.69
C LEU A 157 -18.09 -35.13 -13.35
N LEU A 158 -19.33 -34.92 -12.91
CA LEU A 158 -19.88 -35.49 -11.68
C LEU A 158 -19.85 -37.02 -11.74
N GLN A 159 -20.26 -37.60 -12.88
CA GLN A 159 -20.19 -39.05 -13.12
C GLN A 159 -18.76 -39.61 -13.13
N LYS A 160 -17.75 -38.77 -13.43
CA LYS A 160 -16.33 -39.13 -13.38
C LYS A 160 -15.71 -38.99 -11.99
N ASN A 161 -16.52 -38.72 -10.97
CA ASN A 161 -16.05 -38.51 -9.60
C ASN A 161 -14.99 -37.39 -9.51
N CYS A 162 -15.23 -36.25 -10.16
CA CYS A 162 -14.32 -35.10 -10.09
C CYS A 162 -14.21 -34.54 -8.65
N LEU A 163 -13.19 -33.71 -8.41
CA LEU A 163 -13.14 -32.94 -7.16
C LEU A 163 -14.05 -31.73 -7.28
N LEU A 164 -14.76 -31.43 -6.20
CA LEU A 164 -15.58 -30.25 -5.99
C LEU A 164 -14.95 -29.38 -4.91
N PHE A 165 -15.07 -28.07 -5.04
CA PHE A 165 -14.70 -27.12 -4.00
C PHE A 165 -15.62 -25.89 -4.03
N SER A 166 -15.85 -25.29 -2.87
CA SER A 166 -16.70 -24.11 -2.76
C SER A 166 -15.98 -22.85 -3.20
N ASN A 167 -16.72 -21.89 -3.74
CA ASN A 167 -16.29 -20.52 -3.87
C ASN A 167 -16.02 -19.93 -2.47
N SER A 168 -14.76 -19.82 -2.07
CA SER A 168 -14.40 -19.36 -0.72
C SER A 168 -14.79 -17.91 -0.40
N SER A 169 -15.37 -17.17 -1.35
CA SER A 169 -15.89 -15.83 -1.10
C SER A 169 -17.25 -15.80 -0.40
N TYR A 170 -17.89 -16.94 -0.14
CA TYR A 170 -19.20 -16.91 0.52
C TYR A 170 -19.09 -16.50 2.00
N TYR A 171 -20.09 -15.77 2.47
CA TYR A 171 -20.37 -15.48 3.87
C TYR A 171 -21.88 -15.34 4.09
N PHE A 172 -22.31 -15.40 5.36
CA PHE A 172 -23.72 -15.42 5.73
C PHE A 172 -24.18 -14.05 6.21
N THR A 173 -25.38 -13.66 5.80
CA THR A 173 -26.13 -12.53 6.36
C THR A 173 -27.45 -13.05 6.94
N PRO A 174 -28.25 -12.24 7.67
CA PRO A 174 -29.53 -12.70 8.19
C PRO A 174 -30.49 -13.16 7.08
N GLY A 175 -30.61 -14.48 6.89
CA GLY A 175 -31.53 -15.07 5.91
C GLY A 175 -30.95 -15.23 4.51
N SER A 176 -29.66 -14.95 4.27
CA SER A 176 -29.05 -15.10 2.95
C SER A 176 -27.57 -15.48 2.97
N ILE A 177 -27.09 -15.94 1.82
CA ILE A 177 -25.69 -16.24 1.52
C ILE A 177 -25.22 -15.22 0.47
N ARG A 178 -24.16 -14.47 0.77
CA ARG A 178 -23.52 -13.54 -0.17
C ARG A 178 -22.17 -14.07 -0.62
N TYR A 179 -21.80 -13.83 -1.87
CA TYR A 179 -20.54 -14.29 -2.44
C TYR A 179 -20.17 -13.49 -3.69
N ILE A 180 -18.90 -13.56 -4.11
CA ILE A 180 -18.41 -12.91 -5.33
C ILE A 180 -18.71 -13.83 -6.51
N ALA A 181 -19.36 -13.29 -7.53
CA ALA A 181 -19.55 -13.92 -8.82
C ALA A 181 -18.94 -13.04 -9.93
N CYS A 182 -18.75 -13.61 -11.12
CA CYS A 182 -18.28 -12.91 -12.29
C CYS A 182 -19.06 -13.35 -13.53
N THR A 183 -19.77 -12.40 -14.13
CA THR A 183 -20.58 -12.59 -15.33
C THR A 183 -20.08 -11.64 -16.42
N ASP A 184 -19.76 -12.16 -17.60
CA ASP A 184 -19.23 -11.40 -18.74
C ASP A 184 -18.00 -10.51 -18.43
N GLY A 185 -17.19 -10.92 -17.45
CA GLY A 185 -15.98 -10.21 -17.03
C GLY A 185 -16.23 -9.06 -16.05
N VAL A 186 -17.46 -8.90 -15.57
CA VAL A 186 -17.84 -7.95 -14.52
C VAL A 186 -18.02 -8.72 -13.21
N PHE A 187 -17.42 -8.23 -12.13
CA PHE A 187 -17.62 -8.82 -10.80
C PHE A 187 -18.87 -8.25 -10.15
N GLU A 188 -19.61 -9.11 -9.46
CA GLU A 188 -20.77 -8.71 -8.67
C GLU A 188 -20.76 -9.41 -7.31
N LEU A 189 -21.41 -8.77 -6.34
CA LEU A 189 -21.72 -9.39 -5.05
C LEU A 189 -23.10 -10.05 -5.17
N ALA A 190 -23.11 -11.34 -5.46
CA ALA A 190 -24.32 -12.13 -5.59
C ALA A 190 -24.90 -12.49 -4.21
N GLU A 191 -26.23 -12.66 -4.15
CA GLU A 191 -26.97 -13.02 -2.96
C GLU A 191 -28.02 -14.10 -3.27
N LEU A 192 -28.14 -15.12 -2.41
CA LEU A 192 -29.19 -16.12 -2.45
C LEU A 192 -29.82 -16.34 -1.09
N ASP A 193 -31.08 -16.78 -1.07
CA ASP A 193 -31.75 -17.16 0.17
C ASP A 193 -31.00 -18.29 0.89
N GLU A 194 -31.06 -18.24 2.22
CA GLU A 194 -30.40 -19.21 3.09
C GLU A 194 -31.07 -20.59 3.00
N ASP A 195 -30.30 -21.59 2.57
CA ASP A 195 -30.71 -23.01 2.55
C ASP A 195 -29.69 -23.87 3.32
N GLU A 196 -30.18 -24.65 4.29
CA GLU A 196 -29.33 -25.46 5.17
C GLU A 196 -28.57 -26.57 4.43
N PHE A 197 -29.15 -27.14 3.36
CA PHE A 197 -28.50 -28.18 2.58
C PHE A 197 -27.39 -27.60 1.71
N VAL A 198 -27.63 -26.43 1.09
CA VAL A 198 -26.60 -25.65 0.36
C VAL A 198 -25.44 -25.30 1.29
N LYS A 199 -25.71 -24.81 2.51
CA LYS A 199 -24.67 -24.54 3.51
C LYS A 199 -23.84 -25.77 3.86
N GLN A 200 -24.49 -26.91 4.05
CA GLN A 200 -23.81 -28.16 4.36
C GLN A 200 -22.85 -28.55 3.22
N ILE A 201 -23.30 -28.44 1.96
CA ILE A 201 -22.48 -28.69 0.77
C ILE A 201 -21.28 -27.73 0.73
N LEU A 202 -21.51 -26.42 0.88
CA LEU A 202 -20.45 -25.40 0.87
C LEU A 202 -19.38 -25.69 1.92
N ASN A 203 -19.78 -26.00 3.16
CA ASN A 203 -18.85 -26.30 4.25
C ASN A 203 -18.04 -27.58 4.01
N LEU A 204 -18.64 -28.63 3.45
CA LEU A 204 -17.94 -29.86 3.07
C LEU A 204 -16.97 -29.62 1.90
N CYS A 205 -17.31 -28.71 0.99
CA CYS A 205 -16.50 -28.36 -0.17
C CYS A 205 -15.47 -27.25 0.09
N LEU A 206 -15.35 -26.71 1.31
CA LEU A 206 -14.28 -25.76 1.66
C LEU A 206 -12.87 -26.31 1.42
N LYS A 207 -12.74 -27.64 1.54
CA LYS A 207 -11.58 -28.38 1.04
C LYS A 207 -12.03 -29.19 -0.18
N PRO A 208 -11.19 -29.32 -1.21
CA PRO A 208 -11.51 -30.17 -2.35
C PRO A 208 -11.92 -31.58 -1.90
N ILE A 209 -13.10 -32.03 -2.33
CA ILE A 209 -13.70 -33.32 -1.98
C ILE A 209 -14.19 -34.02 -3.26
N THR A 210 -14.08 -35.35 -3.35
CA THR A 210 -14.62 -36.08 -4.51
C THR A 210 -16.15 -36.14 -4.43
N VAL A 211 -16.83 -36.25 -5.58
CA VAL A 211 -18.30 -36.38 -5.61
C VAL A 211 -18.79 -37.56 -4.76
N ASN A 212 -18.13 -38.72 -4.86
CA ASN A 212 -18.50 -39.91 -4.10
C ASN A 212 -18.30 -39.70 -2.58
N ASP A 213 -17.20 -39.05 -2.18
CA ASP A 213 -16.96 -38.72 -0.77
C ASP A 213 -17.97 -37.70 -0.25
N LEU A 214 -18.39 -36.73 -1.08
CA LEU A 214 -19.45 -35.77 -0.75
C LEU A 214 -20.78 -36.48 -0.55
N VAL A 215 -21.16 -37.39 -1.45
CA VAL A 215 -22.38 -38.22 -1.31
C VAL A 215 -22.34 -39.02 -0.01
N CYS A 216 -21.20 -39.60 0.34
CA CYS A 216 -21.01 -40.32 1.60
C CYS A 216 -21.13 -39.39 2.81
N ALA A 217 -20.50 -38.22 2.78
CA ALA A 217 -20.52 -37.24 3.87
C ALA A 217 -21.92 -36.65 4.13
N LEU A 218 -22.75 -36.54 3.08
CA LEU A 218 -24.14 -36.11 3.17
C LEU A 218 -25.10 -37.23 3.61
N ASN A 219 -24.63 -38.48 3.74
CA ASN A 219 -25.43 -39.66 4.09
C ASN A 219 -26.67 -39.88 3.20
N LEU A 220 -26.55 -39.60 1.90
CA LEU A 220 -27.65 -39.75 0.94
C LEU A 220 -27.93 -41.21 0.62
N LYS A 221 -29.20 -41.56 0.45
CA LYS A 221 -29.65 -42.92 0.04
C LYS A 221 -29.62 -43.08 -1.48
N ASP A 222 -29.63 -44.35 -1.93
CA ASP A 222 -29.79 -44.68 -3.35
C ASP A 222 -31.08 -44.05 -3.91
N GLY A 223 -30.93 -43.12 -4.87
CA GLY A 223 -32.03 -42.37 -5.50
C GLY A 223 -32.11 -40.88 -5.16
N GLU A 224 -31.40 -40.40 -4.13
CA GLU A 224 -31.32 -38.97 -3.78
C GLU A 224 -30.18 -38.24 -4.54
N THR A 225 -29.29 -38.99 -5.18
CA THR A 225 -28.11 -38.49 -5.89
C THR A 225 -28.46 -37.65 -7.11
N ASP A 226 -29.54 -37.97 -7.82
CA ASP A 226 -29.98 -37.20 -9.00
C ASP A 226 -30.41 -35.78 -8.60
N HIS A 227 -31.06 -35.64 -7.45
CA HIS A 227 -31.42 -34.33 -6.91
C HIS A 227 -30.19 -33.53 -6.50
N LEU A 228 -29.22 -34.17 -5.82
CA LEU A 228 -27.93 -33.54 -5.51
C LEU A 228 -27.24 -33.07 -6.79
N PHE A 229 -27.17 -33.88 -7.84
CA PHE A 229 -26.48 -33.50 -9.07
C PHE A 229 -27.14 -32.34 -9.79
N SER A 230 -28.48 -32.27 -9.77
CA SER A 230 -29.22 -31.09 -10.25
C SER A 230 -28.87 -29.85 -9.44
N LEU A 231 -28.84 -29.96 -8.10
CA LEU A 231 -28.48 -28.84 -7.24
C LEU A 231 -27.02 -28.40 -7.44
N LEU A 232 -26.08 -29.34 -7.59
CA LEU A 232 -24.68 -29.05 -7.89
C LEU A 232 -24.53 -28.34 -9.25
N GLN A 233 -25.37 -28.67 -10.23
CA GLN A 233 -25.43 -27.94 -11.50
C GLN A 233 -25.86 -26.48 -11.28
N ASP A 234 -26.94 -26.26 -10.54
CA ASP A 234 -27.42 -24.90 -10.23
C ASP A 234 -26.36 -24.11 -9.42
N MET A 235 -25.75 -24.73 -8.41
CA MET A 235 -24.69 -24.12 -7.60
C MET A 235 -23.44 -23.81 -8.43
N HIS A 236 -23.09 -24.64 -9.41
CA HIS A 236 -21.96 -24.39 -10.30
C HIS A 236 -22.26 -23.25 -11.28
N ASP A 237 -23.45 -23.23 -11.87
CA ASP A 237 -23.88 -22.17 -12.79
C ASP A 237 -23.97 -20.81 -12.08
N LEU A 238 -24.37 -20.83 -10.80
CA LEU A 238 -24.32 -19.69 -9.89
C LEU A 238 -22.91 -19.36 -9.37
N GLN A 239 -21.87 -20.14 -9.70
CA GLN A 239 -20.49 -19.99 -9.22
C GLN A 239 -20.32 -20.09 -7.70
N LEU A 240 -21.19 -20.81 -7.00
CA LEU A 240 -21.05 -21.17 -5.59
C LEU A 240 -20.08 -22.33 -5.37
N ILE A 241 -19.97 -23.22 -6.36
CA ILE A 241 -19.03 -24.32 -6.37
C ILE A 241 -18.30 -24.39 -7.70
N PHE A 242 -17.15 -25.03 -7.66
CA PHE A 242 -16.27 -25.25 -8.78
C PHE A 242 -15.71 -26.68 -8.73
N THR A 243 -15.04 -27.07 -9.79
CA THR A 243 -14.50 -28.40 -10.01
C THR A 243 -12.98 -28.37 -10.26
N SER A 244 -12.32 -29.53 -10.13
CA SER A 244 -10.95 -29.71 -10.62
C SER A 244 -10.78 -29.60 -12.15
N TYR A 245 -11.79 -29.13 -12.89
CA TYR A 245 -11.71 -28.84 -14.33
C TYR A 245 -11.92 -27.35 -14.63
N ASP A 246 -12.24 -26.52 -13.63
CA ASP A 246 -12.33 -25.07 -13.77
C ASP A 246 -10.95 -24.43 -13.91
N PRO A 247 -10.81 -23.30 -14.61
CA PRO A 247 -9.51 -22.69 -14.92
C PRO A 247 -8.63 -22.35 -13.70
N ASN A 248 -7.31 -22.39 -13.88
CA ASN A 248 -6.33 -21.90 -12.91
C ASN A 248 -5.23 -21.07 -13.62
N ILE A 249 -4.84 -19.93 -13.03
CA ILE A 249 -3.80 -19.06 -13.59
C ILE A 249 -2.41 -19.30 -12.97
N ILE A 250 -2.36 -19.90 -11.78
CA ILE A 250 -1.13 -20.22 -11.06
C ILE A 250 -0.97 -21.74 -10.91
N GLY A 251 0.26 -22.22 -11.07
CA GLY A 251 0.68 -23.59 -10.80
C GLY A 251 0.84 -24.43 -12.06
N LYS A 252 0.26 -25.64 -12.08
CA LYS A 252 0.25 -26.48 -13.29
C LYS A 252 -0.58 -25.81 -14.38
N ASP A 253 -0.12 -25.78 -15.63
CA ASP A 253 -0.87 -25.13 -16.72
C ASP A 253 -2.27 -25.74 -16.85
N TYR A 254 -3.27 -24.88 -17.05
CA TYR A 254 -4.67 -25.29 -17.12
C TYR A 254 -4.93 -26.32 -18.22
N PHE A 255 -4.46 -26.06 -19.43
CA PHE A 255 -4.70 -26.92 -20.60
C PHE A 255 -4.00 -28.26 -20.44
N GLU A 256 -2.75 -28.25 -19.93
CA GLU A 256 -2.03 -29.47 -19.55
C GLU A 256 -2.78 -30.27 -18.46
N ARG A 257 -3.40 -29.59 -17.48
CA ARG A 257 -4.12 -30.25 -16.38
C ARG A 257 -5.37 -31.00 -16.86
N ILE A 258 -6.15 -30.42 -17.77
CA ILE A 258 -7.37 -31.04 -18.30
C ILE A 258 -7.13 -31.96 -19.51
N GLY A 259 -5.86 -32.15 -19.91
CA GLY A 259 -5.48 -33.05 -21.00
C GLY A 259 -5.65 -32.47 -22.41
N VAL A 260 -5.80 -31.15 -22.55
CA VAL A 260 -5.76 -30.49 -23.87
C VAL A 260 -4.31 -30.46 -24.33
N SER A 261 -3.98 -31.32 -25.29
CA SER A 261 -2.65 -31.38 -25.88
C SER A 261 -2.46 -30.20 -26.83
N ASN A 262 -1.32 -29.52 -26.73
CA ASN A 262 -0.97 -28.43 -27.64
C ASN A 262 -0.74 -29.00 -29.06
N THR A 263 -1.75 -28.88 -29.93
CA THR A 263 -1.67 -29.25 -31.34
C THR A 263 -1.43 -28.03 -32.22
N ASN A 264 -0.97 -28.23 -33.46
CA ASN A 264 -0.70 -27.13 -34.38
C ASN A 264 -1.95 -26.28 -34.72
N ASP A 265 -3.14 -26.83 -34.57
CA ASP A 265 -4.40 -26.16 -34.89
C ASP A 265 -4.91 -25.21 -33.79
N LEU A 266 -4.28 -25.22 -32.61
CA LEU A 266 -4.68 -24.37 -31.48
C LEU A 266 -3.99 -23.01 -31.53
N PRO A 267 -4.66 -21.93 -31.10
CA PRO A 267 -4.01 -20.63 -30.92
C PRO A 267 -2.93 -20.75 -29.84
N LYS A 268 -1.77 -20.12 -30.08
CA LYS A 268 -0.58 -20.27 -29.24
C LYS A 268 -0.18 -18.97 -28.57
N TYR A 269 0.15 -19.06 -27.28
CA TYR A 269 0.91 -18.05 -26.55
C TYR A 269 2.39 -18.47 -26.49
N LEU A 270 3.27 -17.60 -26.97
CA LEU A 270 4.68 -17.91 -27.17
C LEU A 270 5.58 -17.15 -26.20
N ILE A 271 6.50 -17.86 -25.57
CA ILE A 271 7.58 -17.28 -24.78
C ILE A 271 8.91 -17.68 -25.43
N ALA A 272 9.60 -16.71 -26.02
CA ALA A 272 10.91 -16.93 -26.60
C ALA A 272 12.01 -16.85 -25.54
N GLN A 273 12.93 -17.81 -25.58
CA GLN A 273 14.11 -17.89 -24.73
C GLN A 273 15.37 -17.96 -25.60
N ARG A 274 16.48 -17.37 -25.14
CA ARG A 274 17.81 -17.62 -25.71
C ARG A 274 18.72 -18.24 -24.67
N THR A 275 19.50 -19.23 -25.10
CA THR A 275 20.51 -19.88 -24.26
C THR A 275 21.72 -18.97 -24.12
N VAL A 276 22.22 -18.79 -22.89
CA VAL A 276 23.51 -18.15 -22.64
C VAL A 276 24.61 -19.21 -22.76
N GLN A 277 25.62 -18.93 -23.58
CA GLN A 277 26.73 -19.86 -23.81
C GLN A 277 27.93 -19.55 -22.91
N SER A 278 28.24 -18.26 -22.76
CA SER A 278 29.34 -17.80 -21.94
C SER A 278 29.18 -16.33 -21.57
N GLY A 279 30.06 -15.84 -20.70
CA GLY A 279 30.13 -14.43 -20.30
C GLY A 279 29.49 -14.13 -18.96
N HIS A 280 29.58 -12.85 -18.57
CA HIS A 280 29.09 -12.32 -17.30
C HIS A 280 29.06 -10.78 -17.36
N LEU A 281 28.34 -10.16 -16.43
CA LEU A 281 28.44 -8.74 -16.14
C LEU A 281 29.64 -8.49 -15.21
N ASN A 282 30.36 -7.39 -15.47
CA ASN A 282 31.43 -6.92 -14.57
C ASN A 282 30.80 -6.33 -13.29
N GLU A 283 31.19 -6.88 -12.14
CA GLU A 283 30.76 -6.43 -10.82
C GLU A 283 31.08 -4.95 -10.56
N GLN A 284 32.21 -4.45 -11.09
CA GLN A 284 32.62 -3.05 -10.92
C GLN A 284 31.59 -2.06 -11.45
N LEU A 285 30.86 -2.42 -12.52
CA LEU A 285 29.80 -1.60 -13.10
C LEU A 285 28.67 -1.34 -12.10
N LEU A 286 28.41 -2.30 -11.20
CA LEU A 286 27.26 -2.34 -10.30
C LEU A 286 27.56 -1.76 -8.91
N GLN A 287 28.83 -1.47 -8.58
CA GLN A 287 29.26 -1.05 -7.24
C GLN A 287 28.58 0.22 -6.73
N ALA A 288 28.17 1.11 -7.65
CA ALA A 288 27.48 2.35 -7.30
C ALA A 288 26.01 2.14 -6.91
N ILE A 289 25.39 1.01 -7.28
CA ILE A 289 23.94 0.77 -7.13
C ILE A 289 23.50 0.79 -5.65
N PRO A 290 24.13 0.07 -4.70
CA PRO A 290 23.69 0.10 -3.30
C PRO A 290 23.70 1.51 -2.69
N ASN A 291 24.75 2.29 -2.95
CA ASN A 291 24.87 3.66 -2.45
C ASN A 291 23.86 4.60 -3.11
N MET A 292 23.60 4.41 -4.40
CA MET A 292 22.53 5.12 -5.11
C MET A 292 21.16 4.80 -4.50
N VAL A 293 20.84 3.53 -4.27
CA VAL A 293 19.56 3.12 -3.65
C VAL A 293 19.41 3.76 -2.27
N ASN A 294 20.44 3.69 -1.41
CA ASN A 294 20.40 4.28 -0.08
C ASN A 294 20.20 5.80 -0.13
N LEU A 295 20.83 6.49 -1.08
CA LEU A 295 20.60 7.92 -1.30
C LEU A 295 19.15 8.18 -1.73
N LEU A 296 18.65 7.46 -2.74
CA LEU A 296 17.29 7.61 -3.29
C LEU A 296 16.23 7.34 -2.22
N HIS A 297 16.43 6.29 -1.41
CA HIS A 297 15.60 5.93 -0.27
C HIS A 297 15.50 7.06 0.75
N GLY A 298 16.62 7.74 1.02
CA GLY A 298 16.70 8.88 1.93
C GLY A 298 16.02 10.16 1.43
N ILE A 299 15.81 10.33 0.12
CA ILE A 299 15.35 11.60 -0.46
C ILE A 299 13.99 11.55 -1.13
N LEU A 300 13.56 10.38 -1.59
CA LEU A 300 12.30 10.27 -2.31
C LEU A 300 11.13 10.25 -1.33
N PRO A 301 10.01 10.93 -1.67
CA PRO A 301 8.84 10.93 -0.81
C PRO A 301 8.19 9.56 -0.77
N ASP A 302 7.46 9.30 0.31
CA ASP A 302 6.61 8.13 0.42
C ASP A 302 5.41 8.25 -0.52
N ASN A 303 5.17 7.21 -1.33
CA ASN A 303 3.94 7.10 -2.12
C ASN A 303 2.87 6.35 -1.32
N ASN A 304 2.14 7.08 -0.48
CA ASN A 304 0.91 6.55 0.13
C ASN A 304 -0.18 6.37 -0.93
N ARG A 305 -0.91 5.26 -0.84
CA ARG A 305 -2.09 5.01 -1.66
C ARG A 305 -3.30 5.67 -1.00
N GLU A 306 -3.95 6.55 -1.73
CA GLU A 306 -5.09 7.31 -1.23
C GLU A 306 -6.26 6.38 -0.86
N ALA A 307 -6.63 5.46 -1.74
CA ALA A 307 -7.65 4.44 -1.50
C ALA A 307 -7.46 3.68 -0.18
N LEU A 308 -6.23 3.22 0.09
CA LEU A 308 -5.89 2.52 1.34
C LEU A 308 -5.99 3.44 2.57
N SER A 309 -5.58 4.70 2.43
CA SER A 309 -5.66 5.69 3.52
C SER A 309 -7.11 6.02 3.86
N GLN A 310 -7.97 6.20 2.84
CA GLN A 310 -9.40 6.39 3.00
C GLN A 310 -10.06 5.14 3.62
N PHE A 311 -9.71 3.94 3.16
CA PHE A 311 -10.17 2.68 3.73
C PHE A 311 -9.82 2.56 5.22
N ILE A 312 -8.58 2.84 5.61
CA ILE A 312 -8.13 2.85 7.02
C ILE A 312 -8.99 3.80 7.86
N ASN A 313 -9.27 5.00 7.36
CA ASN A 313 -10.08 5.98 8.07
C ASN A 313 -11.54 5.52 8.22
N ARG A 314 -12.16 5.00 7.15
CA ARG A 314 -13.52 4.43 7.19
C ARG A 314 -13.58 3.22 8.12
N PHE A 315 -12.56 2.37 8.11
CA PHE A 315 -12.49 1.17 8.94
C PHE A 315 -12.43 1.54 10.41
N LYS A 316 -11.50 2.42 10.80
CA LYS A 316 -11.42 2.92 12.18
C LYS A 316 -12.72 3.56 12.66
N LYS A 317 -13.39 4.29 11.77
CA LYS A 317 -14.66 4.95 12.10
C LYS A 317 -15.78 3.94 12.38
N LYS A 318 -15.88 2.85 11.61
CA LYS A 318 -16.96 1.85 11.75
C LYS A 318 -16.62 0.73 12.73
N PHE A 319 -15.42 0.17 12.58
CA PHE A 319 -14.95 -1.04 13.25
C PHE A 319 -13.89 -0.77 14.33
N GLU A 320 -13.34 0.44 14.44
CA GLU A 320 -12.27 0.77 15.39
C GLU A 320 -11.05 -0.15 15.19
N GLU A 321 -10.56 -0.80 16.24
CA GLU A 321 -9.48 -1.81 16.18
C GLU A 321 -10.01 -3.24 16.05
N GLN A 322 -11.33 -3.43 15.81
CA GLN A 322 -11.96 -4.75 15.73
C GLN A 322 -11.37 -5.57 14.58
N GLU A 323 -11.17 -6.85 14.84
CA GLU A 323 -10.92 -7.82 13.79
C GLU A 323 -12.25 -8.38 13.26
N VAL A 324 -12.45 -8.29 11.94
CA VAL A 324 -13.67 -8.75 11.25
C VAL A 324 -13.32 -9.58 10.02
N PRO A 325 -14.21 -10.44 9.51
CA PRO A 325 -13.97 -11.17 8.25
C PRO A 325 -13.69 -10.20 7.08
N LEU A 326 -12.71 -10.53 6.23
CA LEU A 326 -12.27 -9.66 5.13
C LEU A 326 -13.42 -9.25 4.21
N LEU A 327 -14.26 -10.21 3.81
CA LEU A 327 -15.36 -9.95 2.87
C LEU A 327 -16.48 -9.13 3.51
N PHE A 328 -16.71 -9.32 4.82
CA PHE A 328 -17.65 -8.48 5.56
C PHE A 328 -17.15 -7.02 5.67
N ALA A 329 -15.85 -6.79 5.84
CA ALA A 329 -15.29 -5.43 5.82
C ALA A 329 -15.45 -4.76 4.44
N LEU A 330 -15.34 -5.55 3.37
CA LEU A 330 -15.40 -5.10 1.98
C LEU A 330 -16.82 -5.04 1.41
N ASP A 331 -17.82 -5.61 2.08
CA ASP A 331 -19.22 -5.46 1.68
C ASP A 331 -19.60 -3.96 1.71
N PRO A 332 -20.21 -3.41 0.65
CA PRO A 332 -20.57 -1.99 0.59
C PRO A 332 -21.72 -1.60 1.53
N GLU A 333 -22.61 -2.52 1.88
CA GLU A 333 -23.77 -2.29 2.76
C GLU A 333 -23.43 -2.57 4.23
N MET A 334 -22.90 -3.76 4.51
CA MET A 334 -22.57 -4.24 5.84
C MET A 334 -21.21 -3.73 6.31
N GLY A 335 -20.27 -3.53 5.37
CA GLY A 335 -18.89 -3.11 5.57
C GLY A 335 -18.63 -1.64 5.25
N ILE A 336 -17.52 -1.36 4.57
CA ILE A 336 -17.11 -0.01 4.18
C ILE A 336 -16.67 0.10 2.71
N GLY A 337 -16.79 -0.99 1.94
CA GLY A 337 -16.28 -1.08 0.56
C GLY A 337 -14.78 -0.80 0.42
N TYR A 338 -14.28 -0.78 -0.81
CA TYR A 338 -12.92 -0.31 -1.11
C TYR A 338 -12.89 0.55 -2.38
N ASP A 339 -12.35 1.77 -2.26
CA ASP A 339 -12.16 2.70 -3.38
C ASP A 339 -13.43 3.02 -4.20
N GLU A 340 -14.62 2.77 -3.62
CA GLU A 340 -15.94 2.92 -4.25
C GLU A 340 -16.08 2.13 -5.56
N LEU A 341 -15.31 1.05 -5.71
CA LEU A 341 -15.30 0.24 -6.93
C LEU A 341 -16.64 -0.46 -7.19
N GLU A 342 -17.48 -0.57 -6.15
CA GLU A 342 -18.83 -1.12 -6.27
C GLU A 342 -19.74 -0.26 -7.17
N GLN A 343 -19.40 1.02 -7.38
CA GLN A 343 -20.12 1.94 -8.27
C GLN A 343 -19.65 1.86 -9.75
N ALA A 344 -18.59 1.11 -10.06
CA ALA A 344 -18.02 1.07 -11.42
C ALA A 344 -18.98 0.50 -12.48
N GLY A 345 -19.98 -0.29 -12.07
CA GLY A 345 -21.05 -0.81 -12.93
C GLY A 345 -22.22 0.17 -13.17
N GLU A 346 -22.38 1.21 -12.33
CA GLU A 346 -23.40 2.24 -12.51
C GLU A 346 -22.82 3.36 -13.38
N ASN A 347 -23.21 3.37 -14.66
CA ASN A 347 -22.81 4.36 -15.65
C ASN A 347 -23.11 5.81 -15.21
N ASP A 348 -22.20 6.44 -14.49
CA ASP A 348 -22.09 7.90 -14.43
C ASP A 348 -20.63 8.33 -14.17
N ASP A 349 -19.73 7.87 -15.06
CA ASP A 349 -18.33 8.29 -15.17
C ASP A 349 -18.18 9.83 -15.17
N PHE A 350 -19.24 10.56 -15.56
CA PHE A 350 -19.32 12.02 -15.46
C PHE A 350 -19.46 12.52 -14.02
N ILE A 351 -20.36 11.95 -13.21
CA ILE A 351 -20.56 12.33 -11.80
C ILE A 351 -19.35 11.91 -10.97
N TYR A 352 -18.76 10.73 -11.23
CA TYR A 352 -17.52 10.29 -10.60
C TYR A 352 -16.36 11.27 -10.87
N LYS A 353 -16.16 11.69 -12.13
CA LYS A 353 -15.16 12.72 -12.50
C LYS A 353 -15.45 14.11 -11.91
N LEU A 354 -16.72 14.43 -11.60
CA LEU A 354 -17.09 15.67 -10.94
C LEU A 354 -16.89 15.61 -9.41
N LYS A 355 -17.20 14.47 -8.77
CA LYS A 355 -16.97 14.23 -7.34
C LYS A 355 -15.48 14.13 -6.99
N ASN A 356 -14.69 13.45 -7.81
CA ASN A 356 -13.24 13.36 -7.64
C ASN A 356 -12.48 14.61 -8.10
N LYS A 357 -13.20 15.67 -8.47
CA LYS A 357 -12.61 17.00 -8.73
C LYS A 357 -12.41 17.83 -7.46
N SER A 358 -12.97 17.42 -6.33
CA SER A 358 -12.80 18.10 -5.04
C SER A 358 -11.67 17.49 -4.19
N ASP A 359 -10.90 18.40 -3.62
CA ASP A 359 -9.79 18.20 -2.69
C ASP A 359 -8.55 17.48 -3.24
N LYS A 360 -7.92 18.15 -4.22
CA LYS A 360 -6.47 18.39 -4.10
C LYS A 360 -6.21 19.20 -2.83
N SER A 361 -6.49 18.63 -1.66
CA SER A 361 -5.79 19.03 -0.45
C SER A 361 -4.34 18.73 -0.76
N GLU A 362 -3.52 19.79 -0.77
CA GLU A 362 -2.07 19.68 -0.71
C GLU A 362 -1.71 19.02 0.63
N ASN A 363 -1.99 17.72 0.77
CA ASN A 363 -1.62 16.96 1.94
C ASN A 363 -0.09 16.84 1.94
N SER A 364 0.52 17.74 2.71
CA SER A 364 1.67 17.50 3.59
C SER A 364 2.90 16.78 3.03
N ASN A 365 3.14 16.77 1.72
CA ASN A 365 4.46 16.51 1.13
C ASN A 365 5.33 17.79 1.03
N GLY A 366 5.02 18.79 1.85
CA GLY A 366 5.60 20.15 1.81
C GLY A 366 7.10 20.23 2.09
N ASN A 367 7.72 19.18 2.63
CA ASN A 367 9.16 19.20 2.94
C ASN A 367 10.04 18.48 1.89
N ILE A 368 9.53 17.48 1.17
CA ILE A 368 10.35 16.71 0.20
C ILE A 368 10.15 17.20 -1.23
N LYS A 369 8.91 17.58 -1.63
CA LYS A 369 8.70 18.25 -2.93
C LYS A 369 9.46 19.56 -3.01
N SER A 370 9.58 20.30 -1.91
CA SER A 370 10.41 21.51 -1.82
C SER A 370 11.89 21.19 -1.91
N VAL A 371 12.40 20.18 -1.18
CA VAL A 371 13.80 19.72 -1.29
C VAL A 371 14.12 19.27 -2.72
N PHE A 372 13.29 18.43 -3.36
CA PHE A 372 13.49 18.01 -4.76
C PHE A 372 13.34 19.17 -5.75
N LYS A 373 12.41 20.10 -5.51
CA LYS A 373 12.19 21.31 -6.33
C LYS A 373 13.37 22.28 -6.26
N ASP A 374 13.99 22.42 -5.08
CA ASP A 374 15.17 23.25 -4.89
C ASP A 374 16.42 22.57 -5.49
N LEU A 375 16.58 21.25 -5.31
CA LEU A 375 17.73 20.48 -5.79
C LEU A 375 17.73 20.28 -7.32
N LEU A 376 16.57 19.96 -7.91
CA LEU A 376 16.40 19.67 -9.34
C LEU A 376 15.60 20.79 -10.04
N SER A 377 15.82 22.04 -9.63
CA SER A 377 15.09 23.18 -10.17
C SER A 377 15.31 23.32 -11.69
N PRO A 378 14.28 23.71 -12.47
CA PRO A 378 14.42 23.94 -13.91
C PRO A 378 15.48 25.00 -14.28
N GLN A 379 15.82 25.91 -13.35
CA GLN A 379 16.85 26.93 -13.56
C GLN A 379 18.26 26.33 -13.66
N ASN A 380 18.48 25.16 -13.07
CA ASN A 380 19.76 24.44 -13.11
C ASN A 380 19.89 23.54 -14.34
N PHE A 381 18.88 23.50 -15.22
CA PHE A 381 18.89 22.63 -16.40
C PHE A 381 19.64 23.31 -17.55
N GLU A 382 20.94 23.04 -17.62
CA GLU A 382 21.78 23.49 -18.73
C GLU A 382 21.76 22.48 -19.88
N LYS A 383 21.45 22.96 -21.10
CA LYS A 383 21.45 22.11 -22.30
C LYS A 383 22.82 21.46 -22.51
N GLY A 384 22.81 20.15 -22.73
CA GLY A 384 24.02 19.37 -23.04
C GLY A 384 24.89 19.02 -21.82
N LYS A 385 24.50 19.40 -20.59
CA LYS A 385 25.20 18.99 -19.37
C LYS A 385 24.36 18.01 -18.55
N SER A 386 25.02 16.98 -18.02
CA SER A 386 24.39 16.04 -17.09
C SER A 386 24.33 16.61 -15.68
N LEU A 387 23.19 16.44 -15.03
CA LEU A 387 23.00 16.78 -13.62
C LEU A 387 23.45 15.60 -12.76
N LEU A 388 24.52 15.80 -11.99
CA LEU A 388 25.11 14.75 -11.16
C LEU A 388 24.54 14.77 -9.74
N LEU A 389 23.66 13.82 -9.44
CA LEU A 389 22.97 13.70 -8.16
C LEU A 389 23.94 13.57 -6.99
N ASN A 390 25.03 12.82 -7.16
CA ASN A 390 26.05 12.63 -6.12
C ASN A 390 26.94 13.85 -5.84
N LYS A 391 26.80 14.94 -6.62
CA LYS A 391 27.49 16.22 -6.36
C LYS A 391 26.59 17.23 -5.65
N LEU A 392 25.31 16.92 -5.48
CA LEU A 392 24.38 17.79 -4.78
C LEU A 392 24.51 17.56 -3.27
N THR A 393 24.45 18.64 -2.48
CA THR A 393 24.42 18.56 -1.03
C THR A 393 23.03 18.16 -0.59
N ILE A 394 22.86 16.91 -0.19
CA ILE A 394 21.57 16.33 0.15
C ILE A 394 21.57 15.95 1.63
N LYS A 395 20.55 16.40 2.37
CA LYS A 395 20.25 15.89 3.71
C LYS A 395 19.14 14.84 3.60
N PRO A 396 19.42 13.56 3.91
CA PRO A 396 18.38 12.53 3.94
C PRO A 396 17.28 12.87 4.95
N SER A 397 16.06 12.41 4.67
CA SER A 397 14.96 12.41 5.65
C SER A 397 15.28 11.48 6.80
N GLU A 398 15.02 11.92 8.04
CA GLU A 398 15.13 11.08 9.23
C GLU A 398 13.96 10.09 9.37
N ASN A 399 12.83 10.36 8.71
CA ASN A 399 11.65 9.50 8.70
C ASN A 399 11.46 8.91 7.30
N THR A 400 12.01 7.71 7.06
CA THR A 400 11.82 6.95 5.81
C THR A 400 11.13 5.63 6.10
N LYS A 401 10.24 5.21 5.20
CA LYS A 401 9.67 3.85 5.25
C LYS A 401 10.70 2.83 4.81
N PRO A 402 10.68 1.59 5.33
CA PRO A 402 11.59 0.55 4.88
C PRO A 402 11.46 0.24 3.39
N LEU A 403 12.56 -0.19 2.77
CA LEU A 403 12.55 -0.79 1.44
C LEU A 403 11.90 -2.18 1.50
N PRO A 404 11.31 -2.66 0.39
CA PRO A 404 10.90 -4.05 0.26
C PRO A 404 12.11 -5.00 0.31
N ASN A 405 11.96 -6.17 0.94
CA ASN A 405 13.03 -7.18 1.04
C ASN A 405 13.61 -7.62 -0.30
N SER A 406 12.82 -7.55 -1.38
CA SER A 406 13.33 -7.64 -2.74
C SER A 406 12.62 -6.65 -3.65
N PHE A 407 13.35 -6.10 -4.62
CA PHE A 407 12.81 -5.23 -5.66
C PHE A 407 13.69 -5.30 -6.92
N SER A 408 13.22 -4.75 -8.04
CA SER A 408 13.91 -4.86 -9.33
C SER A 408 14.52 -3.54 -9.78
N MET A 409 15.64 -3.64 -10.49
CA MET A 409 16.16 -2.57 -11.33
C MET A 409 16.18 -3.04 -12.79
N ILE A 410 15.38 -2.39 -13.63
CA ILE A 410 15.42 -2.58 -15.08
C ILE A 410 16.46 -1.62 -15.66
N MET A 411 17.45 -2.16 -16.37
CA MET A 411 18.54 -1.35 -16.90
C MET A 411 19.10 -1.86 -18.23
N SER A 412 19.76 -0.98 -18.98
CA SER A 412 20.66 -1.35 -20.07
C SER A 412 22.09 -0.89 -19.77
N VAL A 413 23.07 -1.48 -20.44
CA VAL A 413 24.50 -1.14 -20.29
C VAL A 413 25.03 -0.66 -21.63
N THR A 414 25.60 0.54 -21.66
CA THR A 414 26.15 1.16 -22.87
C THR A 414 27.47 1.85 -22.52
N ASP A 415 28.58 1.38 -23.09
CA ASP A 415 29.91 2.00 -22.98
C ASP A 415 30.31 2.38 -21.54
N GLY A 416 30.08 1.48 -20.58
CA GLY A 416 30.41 1.67 -19.16
C GLY A 416 29.37 2.46 -18.33
N LEU A 417 28.29 2.95 -18.96
CA LEU A 417 27.16 3.56 -18.28
C LEU A 417 26.01 2.57 -18.10
N ILE A 418 25.33 2.67 -16.96
CA ILE A 418 24.06 1.99 -16.71
C ILE A 418 22.93 2.98 -16.99
N PHE A 419 21.97 2.60 -17.81
CA PHE A 419 20.74 3.36 -18.02
C PHE A 419 19.61 2.71 -17.25
N ALA A 420 19.20 3.31 -16.13
CA ALA A 420 18.12 2.82 -15.30
C ALA A 420 16.77 3.24 -15.88
N GLU A 421 15.96 2.27 -16.30
CA GLU A 421 14.61 2.53 -16.80
C GLU A 421 13.59 2.55 -15.65
N GLN A 422 13.76 1.65 -14.68
CA GLN A 422 12.88 1.53 -13.53
C GLN A 422 13.65 0.98 -12.32
N ILE A 423 13.40 1.54 -11.13
CA ILE A 423 13.96 1.05 -9.87
C ILE A 423 12.83 0.96 -8.85
N GLY A 424 12.60 -0.24 -8.32
CA GLY A 424 11.58 -0.50 -7.28
C GLY A 424 10.72 -1.72 -7.58
N GLY A 425 9.48 -1.66 -7.11
CA GLY A 425 8.59 -2.81 -6.95
C GLY A 425 8.66 -3.38 -5.53
N VAL A 426 7.64 -4.13 -5.14
CA VAL A 426 7.52 -4.74 -3.80
C VAL A 426 8.07 -6.17 -3.72
N THR A 427 8.38 -6.74 -4.89
CA THR A 427 9.10 -8.00 -5.06
C THR A 427 9.78 -7.99 -6.43
N SER A 428 10.96 -8.60 -6.53
CA SER A 428 11.60 -8.83 -7.83
C SER A 428 10.80 -9.78 -8.72
N ASN A 429 9.97 -10.66 -8.12
CA ASN A 429 9.22 -11.68 -8.85
C ASN A 429 8.09 -11.13 -9.75
N ALA A 430 7.71 -9.86 -9.58
CA ALA A 430 6.72 -9.21 -10.43
C ALA A 430 7.10 -9.26 -11.93
N LEU A 431 8.39 -9.18 -12.26
CA LEU A 431 8.86 -9.17 -13.66
C LEU A 431 9.31 -10.53 -14.19
N THR A 432 9.39 -11.54 -13.31
CA THR A 432 9.95 -12.88 -13.62
C THR A 432 8.89 -13.96 -13.70
N GLY A 433 7.74 -13.78 -13.02
CA GLY A 433 6.72 -14.82 -12.85
C GLY A 433 6.29 -15.53 -14.13
N ARG A 434 6.01 -14.81 -15.23
CA ARG A 434 5.59 -15.46 -16.49
C ARG A 434 6.65 -16.38 -17.11
N PHE A 435 7.94 -16.12 -16.87
CA PHE A 435 9.03 -16.93 -17.44
C PHE A 435 9.21 -18.27 -16.72
N THR A 436 8.63 -18.42 -15.53
CA THR A 436 8.59 -19.70 -14.80
C THR A 436 7.82 -20.79 -15.56
N MET A 437 6.94 -20.41 -16.49
CA MET A 437 6.24 -21.35 -17.37
C MET A 437 7.11 -21.86 -18.53
N ALA A 438 8.26 -21.25 -18.77
CA ALA A 438 9.15 -21.56 -19.88
C ALA A 438 10.41 -22.33 -19.47
N ASP A 439 10.95 -22.10 -18.26
CA ASP A 439 12.19 -22.73 -17.79
C ASP A 439 12.17 -22.96 -16.27
N GLU A 440 12.48 -24.19 -15.86
CA GLU A 440 12.60 -24.60 -14.45
C GLU A 440 13.74 -23.87 -13.72
N ALA A 441 14.83 -23.52 -14.40
CA ALA A 441 15.90 -22.72 -13.81
C ALA A 441 15.42 -21.33 -13.38
N VAL A 442 14.46 -20.76 -14.13
CA VAL A 442 13.82 -19.48 -13.78
C VAL A 442 12.82 -19.65 -12.64
N GLU A 443 12.09 -20.77 -12.60
CA GLU A 443 11.25 -21.12 -11.45
C GLU A 443 12.08 -21.19 -10.16
N ASN A 444 13.21 -21.89 -10.18
CA ASN A 444 14.12 -22.00 -9.02
C ASN A 444 14.71 -20.65 -8.60
N TYR A 445 15.10 -19.82 -9.58
CA TYR A 445 15.54 -18.45 -9.31
C TYR A 445 14.44 -17.62 -8.64
N ALA A 446 13.21 -17.68 -9.15
CA ALA A 446 12.09 -16.93 -8.58
C ALA A 446 11.70 -17.42 -7.17
N LYS A 447 11.74 -18.75 -6.93
CA LYS A 447 11.54 -19.33 -5.60
C LYS A 447 12.60 -18.87 -4.60
N SER A 448 13.88 -18.80 -5.01
CA SER A 448 14.94 -18.31 -4.12
C SER A 448 14.73 -16.86 -3.64
N ILE A 449 14.08 -16.02 -4.46
CA ILE A 449 13.69 -14.66 -4.07
C ILE A 449 12.57 -14.70 -3.03
N ALA A 450 11.54 -15.53 -3.27
CA ALA A 450 10.43 -15.70 -2.33
C ALA A 450 10.92 -16.24 -0.97
N ASP A 451 11.82 -17.22 -0.99
CA ASP A 451 12.43 -17.81 0.21
C ASP A 451 13.23 -16.76 0.99
N ALA A 452 13.96 -15.87 0.30
CA ALA A 452 14.70 -14.78 0.95
C ALA A 452 13.77 -13.75 1.61
N GLU A 453 12.65 -13.40 0.96
CA GLU A 453 11.61 -12.53 1.55
C GLU A 453 10.99 -13.17 2.79
N GLN A 454 10.67 -14.47 2.73
CA GLN A 454 10.08 -15.24 3.81
C GLN A 454 11.04 -15.41 4.99
N ALA A 455 12.33 -15.66 4.73
CA ALA A 455 13.36 -15.80 5.74
C ALA A 455 13.61 -14.50 6.52
N ALA A 456 13.51 -13.34 5.84
CA ALA A 456 13.62 -12.04 6.50
C ALA A 456 12.43 -11.71 7.43
N ASN A 457 11.27 -12.34 7.21
CA ASN A 457 10.04 -12.08 7.97
C ASN A 457 9.32 -13.39 8.40
N PRO A 458 9.87 -14.15 9.35
CA PRO A 458 9.34 -15.46 9.75
C PRO A 458 7.95 -15.43 10.41
N ASP A 459 7.50 -14.26 10.87
CA ASP A 459 6.20 -14.05 11.51
C ASP A 459 5.07 -13.73 10.51
N VAL A 460 5.43 -13.53 9.24
CA VAL A 460 4.51 -13.24 8.13
C VAL A 460 4.44 -14.44 7.22
N LEU A 461 3.28 -14.71 6.64
CA LEU A 461 3.09 -15.66 5.57
C LEU A 461 2.84 -14.89 4.28
N PHE A 462 3.80 -14.96 3.36
CA PHE A 462 3.61 -14.43 2.01
C PHE A 462 2.80 -15.42 1.17
N PHE A 463 1.95 -14.92 0.27
CA PHE A 463 1.15 -15.78 -0.60
C PHE A 463 0.92 -15.16 -1.97
N ASP A 464 0.79 -16.02 -2.99
CA ASP A 464 0.44 -15.64 -4.35
C ASP A 464 -1.05 -15.27 -4.44
N VAL A 465 -1.35 -14.13 -5.07
CA VAL A 465 -2.72 -13.77 -5.43
C VAL A 465 -3.03 -14.30 -6.82
N ALA A 466 -3.99 -15.24 -6.91
CA ALA A 466 -4.48 -15.78 -8.17
C ALA A 466 -5.78 -15.06 -8.56
N TYR A 467 -5.78 -14.44 -9.74
CA TYR A 467 -6.88 -13.64 -10.26
C TYR A 467 -6.90 -13.77 -11.79
N MET A 468 -8.07 -13.97 -12.37
CA MET A 468 -8.26 -13.98 -13.83
C MET A 468 -9.60 -13.34 -14.18
N VAL A 469 -9.61 -12.43 -15.16
CA VAL A 469 -10.86 -11.87 -15.70
C VAL A 469 -10.65 -11.40 -17.13
N GLU A 470 -9.50 -10.78 -17.37
CA GLU A 470 -9.17 -10.18 -18.65
C GLU A 470 -8.56 -11.22 -19.58
N THR A 471 -9.43 -11.96 -20.24
CA THR A 471 -9.09 -13.12 -21.07
C THR A 471 -7.93 -12.86 -22.06
N ASN A 472 -7.83 -11.65 -22.63
CA ASN A 472 -6.77 -11.30 -23.59
C ASN A 472 -5.43 -10.89 -22.94
N ILE A 473 -5.41 -10.57 -21.64
CA ILE A 473 -4.22 -10.11 -20.92
C ILE A 473 -3.67 -11.18 -19.97
N ASP A 474 -4.52 -12.08 -19.47
CA ASP A 474 -4.19 -13.06 -18.45
C ASP A 474 -3.05 -14.02 -18.82
N ASN A 475 -2.70 -14.17 -20.10
CA ASN A 475 -1.44 -14.83 -20.50
C ASN A 475 -0.21 -14.29 -19.76
N VAL A 476 -0.15 -12.98 -19.48
CA VAL A 476 0.94 -12.34 -18.73
C VAL A 476 0.87 -12.68 -17.22
N ASN A 477 -0.30 -13.08 -16.73
CA ASN A 477 -0.51 -13.46 -15.34
C ASN A 477 -0.23 -14.93 -15.04
N ARG A 478 -0.17 -15.79 -16.08
CA ARG A 478 0.16 -17.21 -15.97
C ARG A 478 1.56 -17.45 -15.42
N ARG A 479 1.67 -18.23 -14.34
CA ARG A 479 2.95 -18.50 -13.66
C ARG A 479 2.90 -19.75 -12.78
N LYS A 480 4.07 -20.22 -12.35
CA LYS A 480 4.21 -21.22 -11.28
C LYS A 480 3.90 -20.61 -9.91
N LEU A 481 3.63 -21.47 -8.93
CA LEU A 481 3.46 -21.08 -7.53
C LEU A 481 4.83 -20.73 -6.92
N LEU A 482 4.99 -19.53 -6.38
CA LEU A 482 6.29 -19.04 -5.90
C LEU A 482 6.35 -18.87 -4.38
N TYR A 483 5.24 -18.48 -3.75
CA TYR A 483 5.20 -18.16 -2.30
C TYR A 483 4.66 -19.29 -1.41
N GLY A 484 4.60 -20.52 -1.93
CA GLY A 484 4.17 -21.72 -1.19
C GLY A 484 2.66 -21.82 -0.90
N HIS A 485 2.00 -20.69 -0.67
CA HIS A 485 0.56 -20.56 -0.54
C HIS A 485 -0.01 -19.66 -1.63
N GLN A 486 -1.28 -19.88 -1.97
CA GLN A 486 -2.02 -18.97 -2.84
C GLN A 486 -3.44 -18.73 -2.31
N LEU A 487 -3.99 -17.60 -2.69
CA LEU A 487 -5.39 -17.25 -2.49
C LEU A 487 -6.05 -17.13 -3.87
N SER A 488 -7.00 -18.02 -4.14
CA SER A 488 -7.67 -18.12 -5.43
C SER A 488 -9.01 -17.40 -5.41
N ILE A 489 -9.18 -16.42 -6.30
CA ILE A 489 -10.43 -15.68 -6.52
C ILE A 489 -11.09 -16.21 -7.79
N LEU A 490 -12.14 -17.03 -7.65
CA LEU A 490 -12.84 -17.70 -8.76
C LEU A 490 -11.94 -18.57 -9.66
N ASN A 491 -10.88 -19.15 -9.08
CA ASN A 491 -9.96 -20.06 -9.78
C ASN A 491 -9.88 -21.40 -9.04
N PHE A 492 -9.49 -22.45 -9.78
CA PHE A 492 -9.02 -23.67 -9.15
C PHE A 492 -7.63 -23.46 -8.53
N ASP A 493 -7.49 -23.91 -7.29
CA ASP A 493 -6.24 -23.89 -6.54
C ASP A 493 -5.49 -25.22 -6.73
N THR A 494 -4.29 -25.16 -7.31
CA THR A 494 -3.46 -26.35 -7.53
C THR A 494 -2.46 -26.64 -6.41
N SER A 495 -2.48 -25.86 -5.33
CA SER A 495 -1.58 -26.03 -4.18
C SER A 495 -2.12 -27.04 -3.18
N GLU A 496 -1.22 -27.62 -2.37
CA GLU A 496 -1.62 -28.58 -1.33
C GLU A 496 -2.35 -27.91 -0.15
N HIS A 497 -2.09 -26.62 0.07
CA HIS A 497 -2.56 -25.88 1.25
C HIS A 497 -3.14 -24.51 0.85
N PRO A 498 -4.30 -24.49 0.17
CA PRO A 498 -4.95 -23.26 -0.28
C PRO A 498 -5.32 -22.35 0.90
N LEU A 499 -5.23 -21.04 0.68
CA LEU A 499 -5.89 -20.04 1.50
C LEU A 499 -7.31 -19.82 0.97
N THR A 500 -8.26 -19.59 1.86
CA THR A 500 -9.66 -19.36 1.53
C THR A 500 -10.06 -17.96 2.01
N LEU A 501 -10.85 -17.22 1.23
CA LEU A 501 -11.21 -15.84 1.58
C LEU A 501 -11.96 -15.76 2.92
N ASN A 502 -12.83 -16.73 3.21
CA ASN A 502 -13.59 -16.83 4.46
C ASN A 502 -12.74 -17.22 5.69
N ASP A 503 -11.48 -17.64 5.54
CA ASP A 503 -10.54 -17.80 6.66
C ASP A 503 -9.80 -16.47 7.00
N ILE A 504 -9.82 -15.49 6.09
CA ILE A 504 -9.07 -14.25 6.23
C ILE A 504 -9.89 -13.22 7.01
N HIS A 505 -9.28 -12.75 8.09
CA HIS A 505 -9.79 -11.66 8.90
C HIS A 505 -8.92 -10.41 8.70
N LEU A 506 -9.54 -9.25 8.87
CA LEU A 506 -8.96 -7.93 8.69
C LEU A 506 -9.16 -7.11 9.97
N SER A 507 -8.09 -6.46 10.40
CA SER A 507 -8.11 -5.41 11.42
C SER A 507 -7.27 -4.22 10.98
N VAL A 508 -7.44 -3.09 11.66
CA VAL A 508 -6.59 -1.90 11.48
C VAL A 508 -5.94 -1.57 12.82
N VAL A 509 -4.61 -1.68 12.87
CA VAL A 509 -3.81 -1.39 14.08
C VAL A 509 -2.91 -0.21 13.78
N GLY A 510 -3.10 0.91 14.50
CA GLY A 510 -2.45 2.16 14.13
C GLY A 510 -2.87 2.58 12.72
N ASN A 511 -1.94 2.82 11.80
CA ASN A 511 -2.25 3.11 10.39
C ASN A 511 -1.92 1.93 9.45
N GLU A 512 -1.96 0.69 9.95
CA GLU A 512 -1.71 -0.50 9.16
C GLU A 512 -2.97 -1.38 9.13
N VAL A 513 -3.40 -1.75 7.92
CA VAL A 513 -4.29 -2.89 7.73
C VAL A 513 -3.49 -4.17 7.96
N VAL A 514 -4.05 -5.08 8.76
CA VAL A 514 -3.47 -6.36 9.11
C VAL A 514 -4.43 -7.46 8.69
N LEU A 515 -3.94 -8.37 7.85
CA LEU A 515 -4.66 -9.59 7.49
C LEU A 515 -4.17 -10.75 8.35
N ARG A 516 -5.09 -11.58 8.83
CA ARG A 516 -4.79 -12.78 9.61
C ARG A 516 -5.58 -13.97 9.06
N SER A 517 -4.92 -15.11 8.91
CA SER A 517 -5.62 -16.39 8.74
C SER A 517 -6.05 -16.88 10.12
N LYS A 518 -7.35 -17.12 10.31
CA LYS A 518 -7.88 -17.64 11.58
C LYS A 518 -7.34 -19.05 11.86
N ARG A 519 -7.24 -19.90 10.83
CA ARG A 519 -6.73 -21.27 10.91
C ARG A 519 -5.24 -21.34 11.21
N LEU A 520 -4.42 -20.53 10.55
CA LEU A 520 -2.95 -20.57 10.69
C LEU A 520 -2.44 -19.65 11.81
N ASN A 521 -3.25 -18.69 12.24
CA ASN A 521 -2.89 -17.62 13.17
C ASN A 521 -1.59 -16.89 12.77
N LYS A 522 -1.48 -16.56 11.48
CA LYS A 522 -0.33 -15.87 10.88
C LYS A 522 -0.77 -14.58 10.20
N ARG A 523 0.09 -13.55 10.26
CA ARG A 523 -0.09 -12.32 9.47
C ARG A 523 0.08 -12.70 8.01
N LEU A 524 -0.89 -12.34 7.17
CA LEU A 524 -0.85 -12.61 5.74
C LEU A 524 -0.33 -11.39 4.99
N MET A 525 0.54 -11.60 4.01
CA MET A 525 1.03 -10.54 3.12
C MET A 525 0.92 -10.98 1.65
N PRO A 526 0.02 -10.36 0.86
CA PRO A 526 -0.15 -10.73 -0.54
C PRO A 526 1.07 -10.37 -1.39
N ARG A 527 1.32 -11.17 -2.43
CA ARG A 527 2.30 -10.91 -3.47
C ARG A 527 1.70 -11.16 -4.85
N LEU A 528 1.83 -10.17 -5.73
CA LEU A 528 1.52 -10.33 -7.15
C LEU A 528 2.82 -10.54 -7.93
N ALA A 529 3.21 -11.80 -8.13
CA ALA A 529 4.38 -12.16 -8.95
C ALA A 529 4.06 -12.09 -10.46
N SER A 530 3.46 -11.00 -10.91
CA SER A 530 3.17 -10.73 -12.32
C SER A 530 3.31 -9.25 -12.64
N ALA A 531 3.64 -8.96 -13.90
CA ALA A 531 3.64 -7.62 -14.46
C ALA A 531 2.22 -7.13 -14.81
N TYR A 532 1.18 -7.88 -14.40
CA TYR A 532 -0.21 -7.50 -14.58
C TYR A 532 -0.50 -6.16 -13.89
N ASN A 533 -1.03 -5.20 -14.66
CA ASN A 533 -1.47 -3.94 -14.09
C ASN A 533 -2.81 -4.12 -13.40
N TYR A 534 -2.77 -4.35 -12.10
CA TYR A 534 -3.94 -4.59 -11.27
C TYR A 534 -4.84 -3.34 -11.08
N SER A 535 -4.49 -2.17 -11.61
CA SER A 535 -5.39 -0.99 -11.66
C SER A 535 -6.49 -1.09 -12.69
N ARG A 536 -6.51 -2.17 -13.47
CA ARG A 536 -7.50 -2.43 -14.50
C ARG A 536 -8.69 -3.23 -13.98
N SER A 537 -8.58 -3.77 -12.76
CA SER A 537 -9.64 -4.50 -12.08
C SER A 537 -10.45 -3.56 -11.20
N ASP A 538 -11.76 -3.78 -11.18
CA ASP A 538 -12.77 -3.19 -10.30
C ASP A 538 -13.09 -4.08 -9.09
N LEU A 539 -12.47 -5.25 -8.95
CA LEU A 539 -12.76 -6.12 -7.82
C LEU A 539 -12.11 -5.62 -6.52
N SER A 540 -12.92 -5.10 -5.60
CA SER A 540 -12.50 -4.52 -4.31
C SER A 540 -11.50 -5.37 -3.54
N VAL A 541 -11.76 -6.67 -3.40
CA VAL A 541 -10.85 -7.57 -2.66
C VAL A 541 -9.50 -7.75 -3.34
N PHE A 542 -9.48 -7.90 -4.66
CA PHE A 542 -8.24 -8.02 -5.42
C PHE A 542 -7.43 -6.72 -5.38
N ARG A 543 -8.11 -5.57 -5.54
CA ARG A 543 -7.48 -4.25 -5.45
C ARG A 543 -6.87 -3.99 -4.08
N LEU A 544 -7.60 -4.26 -2.99
CA LEU A 544 -7.08 -4.14 -1.63
C LEU A 544 -5.84 -5.02 -1.45
N LEU A 545 -5.91 -6.31 -1.81
CA LEU A 545 -4.76 -7.21 -1.68
C LEU A 545 -3.54 -6.69 -2.46
N CYS A 546 -3.72 -6.20 -3.68
CA CYS A 546 -2.64 -5.64 -4.47
C CYS A 546 -2.13 -4.27 -3.96
N ASP A 547 -2.91 -3.51 -3.21
CA ASP A 547 -2.44 -2.30 -2.55
C ASP A 547 -1.71 -2.58 -1.23
N LEU A 548 -2.13 -3.61 -0.49
CA LEU A 548 -1.53 -4.02 0.78
C LEU A 548 -0.06 -4.43 0.66
N GLN A 549 0.35 -5.04 -0.45
CA GLN A 549 1.76 -5.38 -0.69
C GLN A 549 2.69 -4.14 -0.70
N HIS A 550 2.14 -2.92 -0.88
CA HIS A 550 2.86 -1.64 -0.84
C HIS A 550 2.76 -0.92 0.50
N GLN A 551 1.89 -1.38 1.42
CA GLN A 551 1.62 -0.69 2.68
C GLN A 551 2.89 -0.58 3.53
N GLY A 552 3.21 0.65 3.97
CA GLY A 552 4.35 0.89 4.86
C GLY A 552 5.72 0.73 4.20
N LEU A 553 5.81 0.63 2.87
CA LEU A 553 7.06 0.44 2.14
C LEU A 553 7.37 1.59 1.18
N GLN A 554 8.67 1.82 0.93
CA GLN A 554 9.15 2.68 -0.14
C GLN A 554 9.34 1.86 -1.42
N ALA A 555 8.25 1.64 -2.16
CA ALA A 555 8.21 0.72 -3.31
C ALA A 555 8.70 1.33 -4.65
N SER A 556 8.96 2.63 -4.72
CA SER A 556 9.41 3.29 -5.96
C SER A 556 10.64 4.16 -5.69
N LEU A 557 11.68 3.95 -6.48
CA LEU A 557 12.93 4.71 -6.42
C LEU A 557 13.28 5.41 -7.74
N SER A 558 12.39 5.36 -8.73
CA SER A 558 12.55 6.06 -10.01
C SER A 558 12.32 7.57 -9.88
N ILE A 559 13.07 8.37 -10.65
CA ILE A 559 12.93 9.83 -10.74
C ILE A 559 12.45 10.24 -12.14
N PRO A 560 11.13 10.29 -12.39
CA PRO A 560 10.59 10.80 -13.65
C PRO A 560 10.55 12.35 -13.62
N LEU A 561 11.61 13.00 -14.11
CA LEU A 561 11.72 14.47 -14.12
C LEU A 561 10.53 15.17 -14.78
N ASP A 562 9.97 14.58 -15.82
CA ASP A 562 8.81 15.07 -16.57
C ASP A 562 7.47 14.93 -15.83
N THR A 563 7.37 14.01 -14.88
CA THR A 563 6.21 13.94 -13.97
C THR A 563 6.36 14.93 -12.82
N LEU A 564 7.58 15.14 -12.33
CA LEU A 564 7.87 16.09 -11.25
C LEU A 564 7.78 17.55 -11.71
N PHE A 565 8.27 17.83 -12.93
CA PHE A 565 8.25 19.15 -13.56
C PHE A 565 7.62 19.02 -14.96
N PRO A 566 6.28 18.98 -15.06
CA PRO A 566 5.63 18.83 -16.36
C PRO A 566 5.89 20.03 -17.28
N ASP A 567 5.73 19.79 -18.58
CA ASP A 567 5.70 20.80 -19.65
C ASP A 567 6.98 21.60 -19.93
N LEU A 568 8.16 21.12 -19.50
CA LEU A 568 9.41 21.73 -19.94
C LEU A 568 9.71 21.39 -21.41
N ASP A 569 10.37 22.30 -22.12
CA ASP A 569 10.82 22.07 -23.50
C ASP A 569 12.05 21.14 -23.56
N TYR A 570 12.77 21.00 -22.44
CA TYR A 570 14.00 20.22 -22.32
C TYR A 570 14.15 19.65 -20.90
N TYR A 571 14.59 18.38 -20.82
CA TYR A 571 15.03 17.75 -19.58
C TYR A 571 16.48 17.27 -19.76
N PRO A 572 17.41 17.63 -18.86
CA PRO A 572 18.78 17.14 -18.92
C PRO A 572 18.86 15.69 -18.47
N ARG A 573 19.99 15.05 -18.77
CA ARG A 573 20.33 13.76 -18.19
C ARG A 573 20.52 13.90 -16.68
N LEU A 574 19.81 13.10 -15.88
CA LEU A 574 20.05 12.95 -14.45
C LEU A 574 20.89 11.71 -14.20
N GLN A 575 22.02 11.84 -13.50
CA GLN A 575 22.99 10.77 -13.36
C GLN A 575 23.56 10.70 -11.92
N TYR A 576 23.81 9.50 -11.42
CA TYR A 576 24.54 9.22 -10.19
C TYR A 576 25.77 8.38 -10.57
N GLN A 577 26.98 8.93 -10.43
CA GLN A 577 28.22 8.28 -10.89
C GLN A 577 28.10 7.77 -12.34
N ASN A 578 28.17 6.46 -12.60
CA ASN A 578 28.00 5.85 -13.93
C ASN A 578 26.53 5.46 -14.27
N ILE A 579 25.57 5.75 -13.39
CA ILE A 579 24.16 5.35 -13.52
C ILE A 579 23.31 6.54 -13.96
N VAL A 580 22.75 6.47 -15.16
CA VAL A 580 21.77 7.42 -15.69
C VAL A 580 20.39 7.06 -15.15
N LEU A 581 19.80 7.96 -14.37
CA LEU A 581 18.49 7.80 -13.72
C LEU A 581 17.33 8.37 -14.54
N SER A 582 17.62 9.37 -15.37
CA SER A 582 16.68 9.93 -16.35
C SER A 582 17.47 10.37 -17.58
N ASN A 583 16.97 9.98 -18.73
CA ASN A 583 17.54 10.35 -20.02
C ASN A 583 17.21 11.80 -20.38
N CYS A 584 18.03 12.36 -21.24
CA CYS A 584 17.77 13.64 -21.88
C CYS A 584 16.49 13.57 -22.74
N LYS A 585 15.58 14.54 -22.59
CA LYS A 585 14.32 14.62 -23.35
C LYS A 585 14.14 16.01 -23.98
N TRP A 586 13.53 16.06 -25.16
CA TRP A 586 13.22 17.30 -25.89
C TRP A 586 11.76 17.31 -26.30
N LYS A 587 11.07 18.43 -26.10
CA LYS A 587 9.70 18.64 -26.60
C LYS A 587 9.76 19.08 -28.06
N ILE A 588 9.17 18.29 -28.95
CA ILE A 588 9.06 18.60 -30.38
C ILE A 588 7.62 18.97 -30.68
N ARG A 589 7.39 20.18 -31.17
CA ARG A 589 6.08 20.60 -31.67
C ARG A 589 6.03 20.40 -33.18
N LYS A 590 4.88 19.99 -33.70
CA LYS A 590 4.68 19.77 -35.14
C LYS A 590 5.01 21.02 -35.95
N GLU A 591 4.68 22.20 -35.42
CA GLU A 591 4.97 23.50 -36.03
C GLU A 591 6.46 23.73 -36.31
N ASN A 592 7.35 23.18 -35.49
CA ASN A 592 8.80 23.26 -35.70
C ASN A 592 9.29 22.37 -36.86
N LEU A 593 8.46 21.42 -37.30
CA LEU A 593 8.76 20.48 -38.37
C LEU A 593 7.96 20.76 -39.65
N LEU A 594 7.33 21.94 -39.76
CA LEU A 594 6.63 22.38 -40.96
C LEU A 594 7.39 23.49 -41.68
N ASP A 595 7.34 23.47 -43.01
CA ASP A 595 7.79 24.58 -43.85
C ASP A 595 6.74 25.69 -43.94
N LYS A 596 7.05 26.76 -44.71
CA LYS A 596 6.16 27.92 -44.91
C LYS A 596 4.82 27.55 -45.57
N ASP A 597 4.78 26.46 -46.33
CA ASP A 597 3.58 25.96 -47.02
C ASP A 597 2.80 24.95 -46.16
N LYS A 598 3.15 24.81 -44.87
CA LYS A 598 2.57 23.86 -43.92
C LYS A 598 2.75 22.39 -44.33
N LYS A 599 3.77 22.09 -45.14
CA LYS A 599 4.21 20.72 -45.43
C LYS A 599 5.32 20.33 -44.46
N PHE A 600 5.52 19.04 -44.26
CA PHE A 600 6.64 18.56 -43.44
C PHE A 600 7.98 18.94 -44.07
N LEU A 601 8.94 19.33 -43.22
CA LEU A 601 10.32 19.57 -43.62
C LEU A 601 10.89 18.36 -44.35
N SER A 602 11.81 18.59 -45.28
CA SER A 602 12.63 17.51 -45.83
C SER A 602 13.45 16.83 -44.72
N PRO A 603 13.86 15.56 -44.89
CA PRO A 603 14.77 14.89 -43.95
C PRO A 603 16.01 15.73 -43.60
N GLU A 604 16.60 16.41 -44.59
CA GLU A 604 17.75 17.31 -44.40
C GLU A 604 17.45 18.48 -43.46
N LEU A 605 16.31 19.16 -43.62
CA LEU A 605 15.92 20.28 -42.76
C LEU A 605 15.49 19.81 -41.37
N CYS A 606 14.78 18.68 -41.29
CA CYS A 606 14.43 18.05 -40.01
C CYS A 606 15.70 17.69 -39.21
N ARG A 607 16.68 17.06 -39.88
CA ARG A 607 18.00 16.76 -39.33
C ARG A 607 18.68 18.02 -38.79
N ALA A 608 18.77 19.08 -39.59
CA ALA A 608 19.40 20.33 -39.18
C ALA A 608 18.74 20.92 -37.92
N HIS A 609 17.41 20.91 -37.85
CA HIS A 609 16.67 21.36 -36.68
C HIS A 609 16.93 20.52 -35.42
N LEU A 610 16.91 19.19 -35.55
CA LEU A 610 17.17 18.29 -34.42
C LEU A 610 18.62 18.43 -33.91
N VAL A 611 19.60 18.63 -34.80
CA VAL A 611 20.99 18.93 -34.42
C VAL A 611 21.09 20.27 -33.69
N GLU A 612 20.39 21.31 -34.17
CA GLU A 612 20.38 22.65 -33.57
C GLU A 612 19.92 22.63 -32.10
N ILE A 613 18.89 21.83 -31.79
CA ILE A 613 18.38 21.69 -30.41
C ILE A 613 19.18 20.69 -29.56
N GLY A 614 20.20 20.05 -30.14
CA GLY A 614 21.15 19.17 -29.45
C GLY A 614 20.78 17.69 -29.38
N VAL A 615 19.92 17.20 -30.26
CA VAL A 615 19.58 15.76 -30.34
C VAL A 615 20.78 14.97 -30.84
N GLY A 616 21.07 13.84 -30.19
CA GLY A 616 22.17 12.95 -30.57
C GLY A 616 21.92 12.15 -31.85
N ASN A 617 22.86 11.28 -32.20
CA ASN A 617 22.80 10.45 -33.41
C ASN A 617 21.60 9.50 -33.46
N TYR A 618 21.03 9.15 -32.30
CA TYR A 618 19.83 8.33 -32.18
C TYR A 618 18.91 8.91 -31.12
N PHE A 619 17.61 8.78 -31.36
CA PHE A 619 16.58 9.18 -30.41
C PHE A 619 15.39 8.23 -30.49
N LYS A 620 14.54 8.23 -29.48
CA LYS A 620 13.29 7.48 -29.50
C LYS A 620 12.09 8.38 -29.26
N ALA A 621 10.95 8.00 -29.84
CA ALA A 621 9.66 8.66 -29.61
C ALA A 621 8.59 7.61 -29.29
N GLY A 622 7.65 7.94 -28.40
CA GLY A 622 6.61 7.01 -27.97
C GLY A 622 6.11 7.28 -26.56
N VAL A 623 5.20 6.44 -26.10
CA VAL A 623 4.64 6.50 -24.74
C VAL A 623 4.86 5.16 -24.07
N SER A 624 5.34 5.18 -22.82
CA SER A 624 5.58 3.99 -22.00
C SER A 624 6.47 2.98 -22.75
N ASP A 625 6.02 1.73 -22.88
CA ASP A 625 6.78 0.69 -23.56
C ASP A 625 6.72 0.83 -25.10
N GLN A 626 5.75 1.58 -25.65
CA GLN A 626 5.51 1.70 -27.10
C GLN A 626 6.37 2.78 -27.76
N THR A 627 7.68 2.52 -27.83
CA THR A 627 8.65 3.44 -28.45
C THR A 627 9.15 2.96 -29.81
N LEU A 628 9.59 3.92 -30.62
CA LEU A 628 10.29 3.73 -31.90
C LEU A 628 11.63 4.45 -31.82
N CYS A 629 12.71 3.80 -32.24
CA CYS A 629 14.05 4.38 -32.30
C CYS A 629 14.34 4.91 -33.71
N PHE A 630 15.01 6.04 -33.83
CA PHE A 630 15.31 6.69 -35.10
C PHE A 630 16.80 7.03 -35.14
N ALA A 631 17.46 6.65 -36.23
CA ALA A 631 18.80 7.10 -36.56
C ALA A 631 18.73 8.48 -37.19
N LEU A 632 19.32 9.48 -36.53
CA LEU A 632 19.33 10.85 -37.03
C LEU A 632 19.92 10.88 -38.43
N HIS A 633 21.03 10.18 -38.70
CA HIS A 633 21.77 10.14 -39.98
C HIS A 633 21.05 9.42 -41.15
N ASN A 634 19.96 8.69 -40.90
CA ASN A 634 19.27 7.90 -41.91
C ASN A 634 17.99 8.63 -42.42
N ASP A 635 17.89 8.88 -43.72
CA ASP A 635 16.73 9.56 -44.32
C ASP A 635 15.44 8.75 -44.26
N GLU A 636 15.50 7.42 -44.30
CA GLU A 636 14.32 6.56 -44.14
C GLU A 636 13.73 6.71 -42.72
N ASP A 637 14.59 6.73 -41.70
CA ASP A 637 14.18 6.92 -40.31
C ASP A 637 13.60 8.32 -40.07
N LEU A 638 14.17 9.36 -40.67
CA LEU A 638 13.62 10.71 -40.56
C LEU A 638 12.27 10.86 -41.28
N ASN A 639 12.10 10.23 -42.44
CA ASN A 639 10.79 10.15 -43.09
C ASN A 639 9.77 9.41 -42.21
N ALA A 640 10.17 8.30 -41.59
CA ALA A 640 9.36 7.55 -40.64
C ALA A 640 8.98 8.41 -39.41
N PHE A 641 9.92 9.21 -38.88
CA PHE A 641 9.67 10.15 -37.79
C PHE A 641 8.68 11.25 -38.18
N LEU A 642 8.84 11.87 -39.36
CA LEU A 642 7.91 12.89 -39.88
C LEU A 642 6.51 12.29 -40.07
N GLN A 643 6.42 11.06 -40.57
CA GLN A 643 5.15 10.33 -40.69
C GLN A 643 4.52 10.02 -39.32
N TYR A 644 5.33 9.66 -38.32
CA TYR A 644 4.87 9.47 -36.95
C TYR A 644 4.31 10.78 -36.35
N MET A 645 4.98 11.91 -36.60
CA MET A 645 4.57 13.25 -36.17
C MET A 645 3.27 13.74 -36.83
N GLN A 646 2.82 13.16 -37.96
CA GLN A 646 1.59 13.60 -38.65
C GLN A 646 0.37 13.63 -37.73
N LYS A 647 0.26 12.64 -36.83
CA LYS A 647 -0.88 12.43 -35.93
C LYS A 647 -0.76 13.16 -34.58
N GLN A 648 0.35 13.85 -34.33
CA GLN A 648 0.66 14.46 -33.04
C GLN A 648 0.74 15.99 -33.17
N SER A 649 0.29 16.73 -32.16
CA SER A 649 0.52 18.19 -32.08
C SER A 649 1.90 18.50 -31.52
N SER A 650 2.28 17.78 -30.46
CA SER A 650 3.61 17.80 -29.86
C SER A 650 3.90 16.47 -29.18
N LEU A 651 5.18 16.12 -29.03
CA LEU A 651 5.60 14.96 -28.24
C LEU A 651 6.99 15.17 -27.64
N TYR A 652 7.38 14.30 -26.72
CA TYR A 652 8.75 14.21 -26.23
C TYR A 652 9.54 13.15 -27.00
N ILE A 653 10.73 13.53 -27.47
CA ILE A 653 11.76 12.57 -27.91
C ILE A 653 12.81 12.42 -26.82
N GLU A 654 13.40 11.24 -26.71
CA GLU A 654 14.38 10.88 -25.68
C GLU A 654 15.67 10.39 -26.31
N GLU A 655 16.81 10.69 -25.69
CA GLU A 655 18.12 10.24 -26.18
C GLU A 655 18.22 8.71 -26.22
N VAL A 656 18.92 8.20 -27.24
CA VAL A 656 19.33 6.80 -27.32
C VAL A 656 20.81 6.77 -27.64
N ILE A 657 21.58 5.99 -26.88
CA ILE A 657 22.99 5.75 -27.16
C ILE A 657 23.14 4.31 -27.65
N ILE A 658 23.63 4.17 -28.88
CA ILE A 658 24.01 2.86 -29.44
C ILE A 658 25.40 2.50 -28.90
N PRO A 659 25.58 1.31 -28.29
CA PRO A 659 26.88 0.90 -27.78
C PRO A 659 27.91 0.81 -28.90
N VAL A 660 29.09 1.41 -28.67
CA VAL A 660 30.27 1.15 -29.50
C VAL A 660 30.75 -0.27 -29.24
N ASP A 661 30.77 -0.68 -27.97
CA ASP A 661 31.04 -2.05 -27.56
C ASP A 661 29.86 -2.66 -26.80
N SER A 662 29.15 -3.59 -27.45
CA SER A 662 27.96 -4.21 -26.86
C SER A 662 28.32 -5.27 -25.81
N GLN A 663 27.66 -5.18 -24.66
CA GLN A 663 27.78 -6.17 -23.58
C GLN A 663 27.21 -7.54 -23.96
N VAL A 664 26.24 -7.58 -24.89
CA VAL A 664 25.58 -8.81 -25.33
C VAL A 664 25.75 -8.96 -26.84
N ILE A 665 26.28 -10.12 -27.25
CA ILE A 665 26.50 -10.51 -28.64
C ILE A 665 25.98 -11.93 -28.87
N ASP A 666 25.69 -12.30 -30.12
CA ASP A 666 25.51 -13.69 -30.48
C ASP A 666 26.83 -14.39 -30.86
N GLU A 667 26.74 -15.66 -31.21
CA GLU A 667 27.86 -16.52 -31.66
C GLU A 667 28.62 -15.97 -32.86
N GLU A 668 27.96 -15.20 -33.72
CA GLU A 668 28.56 -14.55 -34.89
C GLU A 668 29.17 -13.19 -34.55
N GLY A 669 29.08 -12.76 -33.28
CA GLY A 669 29.57 -11.48 -32.81
C GLY A 669 28.62 -10.30 -33.06
N ARG A 670 27.37 -10.54 -33.49
CA ARG A 670 26.39 -9.47 -33.75
C ARG A 670 25.82 -8.94 -32.43
N PRO A 671 25.71 -7.61 -32.25
CA PRO A 671 25.33 -7.02 -30.98
C PRO A 671 23.81 -6.82 -30.80
N TYR A 672 23.34 -6.86 -29.55
CA TYR A 672 21.92 -6.75 -29.21
C TYR A 672 21.65 -5.66 -28.16
N PHE A 673 20.50 -4.99 -28.26
CA PHE A 673 20.02 -4.04 -27.25
C PHE A 673 19.47 -4.73 -26.01
N ALA A 674 20.35 -5.31 -25.19
CA ALA A 674 19.93 -6.06 -24.01
C ALA A 674 19.37 -5.17 -22.89
N GLN A 675 18.30 -5.65 -22.25
CA GLN A 675 17.73 -5.08 -21.03
C GLN A 675 17.84 -6.09 -19.89
N PHE A 676 18.57 -5.73 -18.83
CA PHE A 676 18.78 -6.53 -17.63
C PHE A 676 17.75 -6.19 -16.55
N ILE A 677 17.37 -7.20 -15.77
CA ILE A 677 16.49 -7.10 -14.62
C ILE A 677 17.28 -7.60 -13.42
N LEU A 678 17.89 -6.68 -12.68
CA LEU A 678 18.59 -7.01 -11.45
C LEU A 678 17.59 -7.18 -10.32
N SER A 679 17.77 -8.23 -9.51
CA SER A 679 17.10 -8.37 -8.21
C SER A 679 18.03 -7.83 -7.13
N ILE A 680 17.54 -6.84 -6.38
CA ILE A 680 18.23 -6.25 -5.23
C ILE A 680 17.45 -6.66 -3.98
N ASN A 681 18.15 -7.08 -2.92
CA ASN A 681 17.52 -7.56 -1.70
C ASN A 681 18.26 -7.17 -0.42
N HIS A 682 17.58 -7.35 0.71
CA HIS A 682 18.14 -7.26 2.06
C HIS A 682 17.37 -8.18 3.03
N GLN A 683 17.99 -8.48 4.17
CA GLN A 683 17.47 -9.44 5.16
C GLN A 683 16.86 -8.77 6.40
N GLU A 684 16.59 -7.47 6.33
CA GLU A 684 15.98 -6.77 7.48
C GLU A 684 14.52 -7.17 7.63
N LYS A 685 14.06 -7.33 8.87
CA LYS A 685 12.65 -7.57 9.17
C LYS A 685 11.89 -6.25 9.07
N ILE A 686 10.99 -6.16 8.09
CA ILE A 686 10.25 -4.93 7.77
C ILE A 686 8.77 -4.98 8.18
N TYR A 687 8.26 -6.18 8.49
CA TYR A 687 6.87 -6.36 8.91
C TYR A 687 6.77 -6.68 10.41
N LYS A 688 5.78 -6.10 11.08
CA LYS A 688 5.45 -6.40 12.48
C LYS A 688 4.73 -7.75 12.59
N ALA A 689 5.04 -8.50 13.64
CA ALA A 689 4.30 -9.71 13.99
C ALA A 689 2.87 -9.39 14.44
N LEU A 690 1.99 -10.40 14.44
CA LEU A 690 0.69 -10.29 15.10
C LEU A 690 0.89 -10.11 16.61
N MET A 691 0.04 -9.29 17.22
CA MET A 691 -0.12 -9.30 18.67
C MET A 691 -0.93 -10.53 19.08
N PRO A 692 -0.61 -11.20 20.21
CA PRO A 692 -1.42 -12.29 20.71
C PRO A 692 -2.84 -11.80 21.00
N GLU A 693 -3.84 -12.47 20.44
CA GLU A 693 -5.24 -12.18 20.74
C GLU A 693 -5.66 -12.98 21.99
N GLU A 694 -6.27 -12.33 22.96
CA GLU A 694 -6.92 -13.00 24.09
C GLU A 694 -8.29 -13.51 23.65
N ALA A 695 -8.66 -14.72 24.08
CA ALA A 695 -9.97 -15.27 23.77
C ALA A 695 -11.05 -14.28 24.26
N PRO A 696 -12.00 -13.86 23.41
CA PRO A 696 -12.98 -12.87 23.82
C PRO A 696 -13.85 -13.46 24.94
N ALA A 697 -13.90 -12.78 26.09
CA ALA A 697 -14.94 -13.04 27.07
C ALA A 697 -16.32 -12.75 26.43
N GLN A 698 -17.33 -13.57 26.75
CA GLN A 698 -18.70 -13.36 26.29
C GLN A 698 -19.31 -12.12 26.95
N VAL A 699 -19.01 -10.94 26.39
CA VAL A 699 -19.54 -9.66 26.85
C VAL A 699 -20.38 -9.03 25.75
N THR A 700 -21.57 -8.55 26.11
CA THR A 700 -22.50 -7.89 25.19
C THR A 700 -21.88 -6.63 24.61
N ARG A 701 -21.74 -6.53 23.28
CA ARG A 701 -21.16 -5.35 22.61
C ARG A 701 -22.19 -4.27 22.31
N TYR A 702 -23.40 -4.66 21.90
CA TYR A 702 -24.43 -3.76 21.41
C TYR A 702 -25.62 -3.76 22.36
N PHE A 703 -26.01 -2.57 22.83
CA PHE A 703 -27.23 -2.33 23.57
C PHE A 703 -28.15 -1.47 22.71
N LEU A 704 -29.21 -2.08 22.17
CA LEU A 704 -30.23 -1.40 21.37
C LEU A 704 -31.08 -0.48 22.25
N PRO A 705 -31.68 0.59 21.70
CA PRO A 705 -32.67 1.40 22.41
C PRO A 705 -33.76 0.53 23.04
N GLY A 706 -34.06 0.78 24.33
CA GLY A 706 -35.03 -0.02 25.09
C GLY A 706 -34.45 -1.25 25.81
N SER A 707 -33.14 -1.46 25.73
CA SER A 707 -32.44 -2.49 26.50
C SER A 707 -31.97 -1.97 27.88
N GLU A 708 -30.87 -2.51 28.40
CA GLU A 708 -30.31 -2.16 29.73
C GLU A 708 -29.65 -0.78 29.76
N TRP A 709 -29.29 -0.26 28.59
CA TRP A 709 -28.67 1.04 28.44
C TRP A 709 -29.56 1.96 27.60
N LEU A 710 -29.72 3.20 28.08
CA LEU A 710 -30.20 4.32 27.27
C LEU A 710 -29.02 5.20 26.89
N TYR A 711 -28.94 5.55 25.60
CA TYR A 711 -27.89 6.39 25.06
C TYR A 711 -28.50 7.52 24.23
N PHE A 712 -28.30 8.74 24.70
CA PHE A 712 -28.75 9.98 24.08
C PHE A 712 -27.58 10.75 23.44
N GLU A 713 -27.79 11.27 22.24
CA GLU A 713 -26.96 12.32 21.63
C GLU A 713 -27.72 13.65 21.72
N ILE A 714 -27.27 14.57 22.57
CA ILE A 714 -27.88 15.88 22.81
C ILE A 714 -27.07 16.94 22.07
N TYR A 715 -27.54 17.35 20.90
CA TYR A 715 -26.82 18.28 20.02
C TYR A 715 -26.92 19.71 20.53
N CYS A 716 -25.77 20.28 20.89
CA CYS A 716 -25.68 21.61 21.47
C CYS A 716 -24.33 22.25 21.16
N HIS A 717 -24.27 23.57 21.17
CA HIS A 717 -22.99 24.27 20.99
C HIS A 717 -22.04 23.96 22.17
N GLN A 718 -20.75 23.77 21.87
CA GLN A 718 -19.73 23.38 22.86
C GLN A 718 -19.69 24.29 24.11
N GLN A 719 -19.94 25.59 23.96
CA GLN A 719 -19.99 26.53 25.08
C GLN A 719 -21.22 26.38 26.00
N ARG A 720 -22.28 25.71 25.53
CA ARG A 720 -23.52 25.45 26.31
C ARG A 720 -23.53 24.08 26.96
N SER A 721 -22.62 23.21 26.59
CA SER A 721 -22.60 21.84 27.09
C SER A 721 -22.38 21.75 28.61
N ASP A 722 -21.57 22.63 29.22
CA ASP A 722 -21.44 22.71 30.69
C ASP A 722 -22.76 23.11 31.37
N GLN A 723 -23.46 24.08 30.79
CA GLN A 723 -24.75 24.55 31.29
C GLN A 723 -25.80 23.43 31.25
N ILE A 724 -25.90 22.72 30.12
CA ILE A 724 -26.85 21.60 29.98
C ILE A 724 -26.53 20.48 30.98
N LEU A 725 -25.24 20.16 31.16
CA LEU A 725 -24.84 19.15 32.15
C LEU A 725 -25.20 19.58 33.58
N ALA A 726 -24.92 20.83 33.94
CA ALA A 726 -25.13 21.34 35.29
C ALA A 726 -26.60 21.61 35.63
N GLU A 727 -27.40 22.10 34.68
CA GLU A 727 -28.79 22.52 34.93
C GLU A 727 -29.79 21.41 34.60
N VAL A 728 -29.62 20.70 33.48
CA VAL A 728 -30.59 19.71 33.00
C VAL A 728 -30.20 18.31 33.48
N ILE A 729 -28.98 17.87 33.15
CA ILE A 729 -28.56 16.48 33.44
C ILE A 729 -28.44 16.25 34.95
N ALA A 730 -27.88 17.18 35.71
CA ALA A 730 -27.80 17.07 37.17
C ALA A 730 -29.19 16.94 37.81
N SER A 731 -30.14 17.82 37.46
CA SER A 731 -31.53 17.76 37.97
C SER A 731 -32.22 16.44 37.59
N PHE A 732 -32.04 15.99 36.34
CA PHE A 732 -32.57 14.71 35.89
C PHE A 732 -32.00 13.54 36.71
N LEU A 733 -30.69 13.50 36.95
CA LEU A 733 -30.06 12.44 37.72
C LEU A 733 -30.55 12.40 39.18
N GLU A 734 -30.75 13.56 39.81
CA GLU A 734 -31.31 13.65 41.17
C GLU A 734 -32.74 13.11 41.23
N ASN A 735 -33.58 13.47 40.25
CA ASN A 735 -34.98 13.06 40.19
C ASN A 735 -35.18 11.54 39.96
N TYR A 736 -34.22 10.88 39.31
CA TYR A 736 -34.34 9.48 38.87
C TYR A 736 -33.24 8.55 39.41
N GLN A 737 -32.54 8.94 40.48
CA GLN A 737 -31.41 8.18 41.03
C GLN A 737 -31.73 6.70 41.35
N ASP A 738 -32.96 6.40 41.79
CA ASP A 738 -33.37 5.04 42.18
C ASP A 738 -33.56 4.12 40.97
N ASP A 739 -33.77 4.66 39.77
CA ASP A 739 -33.96 3.90 38.53
C ASP A 739 -32.65 3.73 37.72
N ILE A 740 -31.58 4.44 38.10
CA ILE A 740 -30.31 4.50 37.39
C ILE A 740 -29.25 3.72 38.17
N ASN A 741 -28.65 2.70 37.54
CA ASN A 741 -27.56 1.94 38.13
C ASN A 741 -26.21 2.67 38.01
N SER A 742 -25.95 3.22 36.84
CA SER A 742 -24.69 3.90 36.50
C SER A 742 -24.93 4.83 35.33
N TRP A 743 -24.16 5.91 35.24
CA TRP A 743 -24.28 6.86 34.14
C TRP A 743 -22.95 7.52 33.84
N PHE A 744 -22.74 7.92 32.61
CA PHE A 744 -21.61 8.76 32.25
C PHE A 744 -21.91 9.58 31.00
N PHE A 745 -21.13 10.63 30.79
CA PHE A 745 -21.21 11.44 29.57
C PHE A 745 -19.85 11.53 28.88
N ILE A 746 -19.87 11.81 27.58
CA ILE A 746 -18.70 12.22 26.80
C ILE A 746 -19.09 13.36 25.85
N ARG A 747 -18.14 14.21 25.47
CA ARG A 747 -18.36 15.28 24.49
C ARG A 747 -17.82 14.85 23.14
N TYR A 748 -18.59 15.12 22.09
CA TYR A 748 -18.26 14.68 20.74
C TYR A 748 -18.63 15.75 19.72
N ASN A 749 -17.98 15.73 18.56
CA ASN A 749 -18.15 16.75 17.51
C ASN A 749 -18.45 16.14 16.12
N GLU A 750 -18.59 14.82 16.04
CA GLU A 750 -18.94 14.16 14.79
C GLU A 750 -20.38 14.47 14.36
N ASN A 751 -20.54 14.95 13.12
CA ASN A 751 -21.82 15.43 12.57
C ASN A 751 -22.46 16.56 13.39
N GLY A 752 -21.65 17.31 14.15
CA GLY A 752 -22.10 18.40 15.02
C GLY A 752 -21.66 18.20 16.47
N ASN A 753 -21.52 19.30 17.21
CA ASN A 753 -21.18 19.24 18.64
C ASN A 753 -22.37 18.70 19.44
N HIS A 754 -22.12 17.69 20.29
CA HIS A 754 -23.14 17.07 21.11
C HIS A 754 -22.56 16.42 22.38
N ILE A 755 -23.45 16.23 23.36
CA ILE A 755 -23.18 15.40 24.55
C ILE A 755 -23.71 14.01 24.26
N ARG A 756 -22.87 12.99 24.49
CA ARG A 756 -23.27 11.59 24.50
C ARG A 756 -23.53 11.19 25.94
N PHE A 757 -24.79 11.07 26.32
CA PHE A 757 -25.21 10.75 27.68
C PHE A 757 -25.71 9.31 27.74
N ARG A 758 -25.09 8.49 28.58
CA ARG A 758 -25.36 7.05 28.68
C ARG A 758 -25.81 6.71 30.10
N LEU A 759 -26.91 5.98 30.20
CA LEU A 759 -27.56 5.56 31.43
C LEU A 759 -27.71 4.04 31.42
N GLN A 760 -27.20 3.37 32.44
CA GLN A 760 -27.52 1.98 32.73
C GLN A 760 -28.70 1.94 33.68
N LEU A 761 -29.72 1.16 33.34
CA LEU A 761 -30.98 1.11 34.09
C LEU A 761 -30.95 -0.01 35.13
N ASN A 762 -31.56 0.25 36.30
CA ASN A 762 -31.88 -0.80 37.28
C ASN A 762 -32.99 -1.72 36.75
N ASN A 763 -33.93 -1.17 35.98
CA ASN A 763 -35.05 -1.90 35.40
C ASN A 763 -35.40 -1.38 33.98
N LYS A 764 -35.41 -2.28 33.00
CA LYS A 764 -35.72 -1.97 31.58
C LYS A 764 -37.14 -1.43 31.39
N SER A 765 -38.07 -1.67 32.31
CA SER A 765 -39.43 -1.12 32.21
C SER A 765 -39.49 0.41 32.37
N GLN A 766 -38.43 1.04 32.90
CA GLN A 766 -38.39 2.48 33.14
C GLN A 766 -37.93 3.30 31.94
N VAL A 767 -37.63 2.64 30.80
CA VAL A 767 -37.14 3.30 29.58
C VAL A 767 -38.02 4.49 29.17
N GLN A 768 -39.33 4.30 29.15
CA GLN A 768 -40.27 5.35 28.73
C GLN A 768 -40.28 6.52 29.72
N ALA A 769 -40.33 6.23 31.02
CA ALA A 769 -40.39 7.25 32.07
C ALA A 769 -39.12 8.12 32.05
N LEU A 770 -37.95 7.50 31.99
CA LEU A 770 -36.66 8.20 31.94
C LEU A 770 -36.50 9.01 30.66
N THR A 771 -36.93 8.46 29.52
CA THR A 771 -36.90 9.19 28.24
C THR A 771 -37.80 10.41 28.30
N SER A 772 -39.04 10.28 28.77
CA SER A 772 -39.96 11.41 28.93
C SER A 772 -39.41 12.46 29.88
N GLY A 773 -38.92 12.03 31.05
CA GLY A 773 -38.37 12.93 32.06
C GLY A 773 -37.21 13.76 31.54
N LEU A 774 -36.29 13.17 30.78
CA LEU A 774 -35.17 13.91 30.19
C LEU A 774 -35.65 14.90 29.10
N MET A 775 -36.63 14.51 28.28
CA MET A 775 -37.17 15.39 27.24
C MET A 775 -37.93 16.59 27.82
N ASP A 776 -38.65 16.38 28.93
CA ASP A 776 -39.34 17.45 29.64
C ASP A 776 -38.34 18.50 30.17
N GLU A 777 -37.24 18.06 30.80
CA GLU A 777 -36.16 18.94 31.26
C GLU A 777 -35.46 19.69 30.10
N LEU A 778 -35.34 19.06 28.93
CA LEU A 778 -34.72 19.65 27.74
C LEU A 778 -35.65 20.58 26.94
N THR A 779 -36.97 20.56 27.20
CA THR A 779 -37.98 21.23 26.36
C THR A 779 -37.70 22.71 26.13
N VAL A 780 -37.28 23.45 27.17
CA VAL A 780 -36.97 24.89 27.06
C VAL A 780 -35.75 25.13 26.17
N PHE A 781 -34.73 24.29 26.26
CA PHE A 781 -33.50 24.40 25.47
C PHE A 781 -33.74 24.02 24.00
N VAL A 782 -34.58 23.03 23.74
CA VAL A 782 -34.97 22.63 22.38
C VAL A 782 -35.80 23.73 21.72
N ASN A 783 -36.85 24.22 22.40
CA ASN A 783 -37.74 25.26 21.84
C ASN A 783 -37.04 26.60 21.61
N SER A 784 -35.95 26.89 22.33
CA SER A 784 -35.12 28.08 22.12
C SER A 784 -34.01 27.89 21.08
N GLY A 785 -33.80 26.66 20.58
CA GLY A 785 -32.75 26.30 19.63
C GLY A 785 -31.34 26.20 20.25
N LEU A 786 -31.22 26.23 21.58
CA LEU A 786 -29.94 26.01 22.29
C LEU A 786 -29.50 24.53 22.22
N VAL A 787 -30.47 23.63 22.21
CA VAL A 787 -30.32 22.23 21.80
C VAL A 787 -30.98 22.09 20.44
N SER A 788 -30.22 21.70 19.42
CA SER A 788 -30.74 21.62 18.04
C SER A 788 -31.46 20.31 17.74
N ASP A 789 -31.07 19.23 18.40
CA ASP A 789 -31.64 17.90 18.22
C ASP A 789 -31.31 16.99 19.42
N VAL A 790 -32.12 15.96 19.65
CA VAL A 790 -31.86 14.91 20.63
C VAL A 790 -32.17 13.55 20.00
N GLN A 791 -31.17 12.66 19.95
CA GLN A 791 -31.31 11.34 19.33
C GLN A 791 -31.12 10.21 20.34
N ILE A 792 -31.90 9.15 20.22
CA ILE A 792 -31.70 7.89 20.95
C ILE A 792 -30.95 6.92 20.04
N LYS A 793 -29.85 6.35 20.53
CA LYS A 793 -28.90 5.58 19.71
C LYS A 793 -28.59 4.22 20.34
N THR A 794 -28.08 3.29 19.52
CA THR A 794 -27.49 2.05 20.01
C THR A 794 -26.18 2.34 20.73
N TYR A 795 -26.02 1.85 21.96
CA TYR A 795 -24.73 1.91 22.64
C TYR A 795 -23.84 0.74 22.21
N LYS A 796 -22.72 1.06 21.55
CA LYS A 796 -21.65 0.13 21.16
C LYS A 796 -20.48 0.27 22.14
N ARG A 797 -20.12 -0.82 22.82
CA ARG A 797 -18.92 -0.88 23.70
C ARG A 797 -17.61 -0.94 22.89
N GLU A 798 -16.60 -0.20 23.34
CA GLU A 798 -15.24 -0.10 22.76
C GLU A 798 -14.33 -1.22 23.34
N LEU A 799 -14.65 -2.49 23.05
CA LEU A 799 -14.02 -3.66 23.71
C LEU A 799 -12.51 -3.77 23.41
N GLU A 800 -12.09 -3.43 22.19
CA GLU A 800 -10.69 -3.47 21.77
C GLU A 800 -9.83 -2.41 22.48
N ARG A 801 -10.46 -1.31 22.88
CA ARG A 801 -9.79 -0.19 23.55
C ARG A 801 -9.59 -0.43 25.04
N TYR A 802 -10.57 -1.05 25.68
CA TYR A 802 -10.64 -1.19 27.14
C TYR A 802 -10.58 -2.63 27.66
N GLY A 803 -10.57 -3.63 26.78
CA GLY A 803 -10.53 -5.05 27.10
C GLY A 803 -11.93 -5.63 27.36
N HIS A 804 -12.17 -6.86 26.87
CA HIS A 804 -13.44 -7.57 27.06
C HIS A 804 -13.77 -7.73 28.55
N ASP A 805 -12.81 -8.20 29.34
CA ASP A 805 -12.98 -8.57 30.75
C ASP A 805 -13.08 -7.34 31.67
N MET A 806 -12.62 -6.18 31.19
CA MET A 806 -12.45 -4.96 31.97
C MET A 806 -13.52 -3.90 31.65
N ILE A 807 -14.24 -4.02 30.53
CA ILE A 807 -15.13 -2.96 30.03
C ILE A 807 -16.17 -2.50 31.06
N GLU A 808 -16.77 -3.42 31.81
CA GLU A 808 -17.78 -3.07 32.82
C GLU A 808 -17.16 -2.31 33.99
N SER A 809 -15.94 -2.68 34.40
CA SER A 809 -15.19 -1.93 35.42
C SER A 809 -14.82 -0.53 34.91
N VAL A 810 -14.48 -0.41 33.62
CA VAL A 810 -14.19 0.87 32.96
C VAL A 810 -15.43 1.77 32.86
N GLU A 811 -16.60 1.21 32.55
CA GLU A 811 -17.87 1.95 32.56
C GLU A 811 -18.20 2.50 33.95
N GLN A 812 -17.99 1.71 35.02
CA GLN A 812 -18.13 2.18 36.39
C GLN A 812 -17.15 3.30 36.71
N HIS A 813 -15.91 3.21 36.23
CA HIS A 813 -14.94 4.30 36.36
C HIS A 813 -15.35 5.56 35.60
N PHE A 814 -15.91 5.44 34.40
CA PHE A 814 -16.46 6.58 33.68
C PHE A 814 -17.61 7.24 34.43
N SER A 815 -18.37 6.46 35.19
CA SER A 815 -19.42 7.02 36.04
C SER A 815 -18.85 7.83 37.20
N VAL A 816 -17.86 7.29 37.91
CA VAL A 816 -17.17 8.03 38.99
C VAL A 816 -16.47 9.29 38.46
N ASP A 817 -15.83 9.22 37.29
CA ASP A 817 -15.21 10.36 36.62
C ASP A 817 -16.25 11.43 36.24
N SER A 818 -17.38 11.02 35.65
CA SER A 818 -18.46 11.93 35.27
C SER A 818 -19.06 12.63 36.48
N ASP A 819 -19.28 11.90 37.57
CA ASP A 819 -19.82 12.44 38.83
C ASP A 819 -18.85 13.43 39.51
N TYR A 820 -17.54 13.14 39.45
CA TYR A 820 -16.52 14.08 39.89
C TYR A 820 -16.50 15.35 39.04
N VAL A 821 -16.46 15.23 37.71
CA VAL A 821 -16.45 16.40 36.81
C VAL A 821 -17.72 17.23 36.97
N LEU A 822 -18.89 16.60 37.09
CA LEU A 822 -20.16 17.30 37.31
C LEU A 822 -20.12 18.16 38.58
N SER A 823 -19.52 17.66 39.67
CA SER A 823 -19.36 18.42 40.92
C SER A 823 -18.46 19.65 40.79
N LEU A 824 -17.61 19.73 39.76
CA LEU A 824 -16.76 20.89 39.52
C LEU A 824 -17.51 22.05 38.85
N PHE A 825 -18.65 21.78 38.20
CA PHE A 825 -19.41 22.83 37.51
C PHE A 825 -20.05 23.85 38.46
N GLU A 826 -20.29 23.48 39.72
CA GLU A 826 -20.73 24.42 40.77
C GLU A 826 -19.68 25.52 41.02
N THR A 827 -18.40 25.15 41.00
CA THR A 827 -17.27 26.07 41.28
C THR A 827 -16.67 26.71 40.03
N GLN A 828 -17.02 26.21 38.84
CA GLN A 828 -16.51 26.68 37.54
C GLN A 828 -14.99 26.93 37.51
N PRO A 829 -14.15 25.92 37.81
CA PRO A 829 -12.71 26.12 37.88
C PRO A 829 -12.16 26.60 36.53
N ASP A 830 -11.20 27.51 36.57
CA ASP A 830 -10.53 27.97 35.36
C ASP A 830 -9.62 26.88 34.76
N TYR A 831 -9.03 27.16 33.60
CA TYR A 831 -8.17 26.17 32.93
C TYR A 831 -6.93 25.79 33.75
N PHE A 832 -6.35 26.71 34.52
CA PHE A 832 -5.19 26.42 35.36
C PHE A 832 -5.57 25.55 36.56
N GLU A 833 -6.70 25.82 37.19
CA GLU A 833 -7.26 24.97 38.25
C GLU A 833 -7.52 23.56 37.72
N LYS A 834 -8.14 23.43 36.53
CA LYS A 834 -8.34 22.13 35.86
C LYS A 834 -7.04 21.37 35.62
N TYR A 835 -5.98 22.03 35.10
CA TYR A 835 -4.68 21.39 34.95
C TYR A 835 -4.05 20.98 36.28
N ARG A 836 -4.26 21.76 37.34
CA ARG A 836 -3.77 21.43 38.68
C ARG A 836 -4.48 20.20 39.24
N LEU A 837 -5.77 20.05 39.00
CA LEU A 837 -6.53 18.84 39.37
C LEU A 837 -5.99 17.60 38.64
N CYS A 838 -5.68 17.70 37.34
CA CYS A 838 -5.00 16.61 36.61
C CYS A 838 -3.61 16.27 37.21
N SER A 839 -2.87 17.28 37.68
CA SER A 839 -1.58 17.11 38.37
C SER A 839 -1.72 16.41 39.72
N ILE A 840 -2.75 16.74 40.50
CA ILE A 840 -3.06 16.05 41.76
C ILE A 840 -3.38 14.58 41.51
N LEU A 841 -4.25 14.28 40.53
CA LEU A 841 -4.59 12.92 40.12
C LEU A 841 -3.36 12.12 39.70
N ALA A 842 -2.55 12.67 38.79
CA ALA A 842 -1.33 12.03 38.32
C ALA A 842 -0.36 11.76 39.48
N SER A 843 -0.25 12.68 40.44
CA SER A 843 0.56 12.50 41.65
C SER A 843 0.05 11.36 42.54
N GLN A 844 -1.27 11.23 42.72
CA GLN A 844 -1.87 10.10 43.46
C GLN A 844 -1.57 8.76 42.77
N ILE A 845 -1.72 8.68 41.44
CA ILE A 845 -1.41 7.46 40.66
C ILE A 845 0.08 7.09 40.78
N VAL A 846 0.99 8.07 40.68
CA VAL A 846 2.43 7.86 40.84
C VAL A 846 2.77 7.38 42.26
N LYS A 847 2.15 7.98 43.29
CA LYS A 847 2.33 7.58 44.70
C LYS A 847 1.82 6.17 44.97
N ALA A 848 0.72 5.76 44.33
CA ALA A 848 0.17 4.41 44.43
C ALA A 848 1.07 3.32 43.79
N GLY A 849 2.14 3.71 43.09
CA GLY A 849 3.17 2.78 42.64
C GLY A 849 2.78 1.89 41.46
N VAL A 850 1.68 2.20 40.76
CA VAL A 850 1.12 1.39 39.66
C VAL A 850 2.15 1.06 38.56
N PHE A 851 3.03 2.01 38.26
CA PHE A 851 4.11 1.88 37.26
C PHE A 851 5.52 1.85 37.87
N GLY A 852 5.66 2.27 39.13
CA GLY A 852 6.94 2.68 39.71
C GLY A 852 7.35 4.12 39.29
N LYS A 853 7.98 4.86 40.22
CA LYS A 853 8.23 6.32 40.09
C LYS A 853 9.01 6.69 38.81
N GLN A 854 10.09 5.97 38.51
CA GLN A 854 10.91 6.28 37.31
C GLN A 854 10.20 5.95 36.00
N ALA A 855 9.41 4.88 35.96
CA ALA A 855 8.67 4.50 34.77
C ALA A 855 7.56 5.50 34.46
N ALA A 856 6.85 6.00 35.48
CA ALA A 856 5.81 7.02 35.29
C ALA A 856 6.34 8.31 34.63
N VAL A 857 7.56 8.75 35.00
CA VAL A 857 8.20 9.91 34.36
C VAL A 857 8.51 9.65 32.89
N LYS A 858 8.98 8.44 32.55
CA LYS A 858 9.23 8.04 31.16
C LYS A 858 7.94 7.99 30.34
N ILE A 859 6.86 7.49 30.93
CA ILE A 859 5.53 7.42 30.30
C ILE A 859 5.03 8.83 29.98
N ILE A 860 5.00 9.73 30.97
CA ILE A 860 4.53 11.12 30.78
C ILE A 860 5.37 11.84 29.73
N ARG A 861 6.69 11.64 29.75
CA ARG A 861 7.58 12.20 28.72
C ARG A 861 7.24 11.66 27.34
N SER A 862 7.11 10.34 27.20
CA SER A 862 6.79 9.71 25.91
C SER A 862 5.46 10.20 25.33
N ILE A 863 4.44 10.38 26.18
CA ILE A 863 3.14 10.91 25.74
C ILE A 863 3.28 12.37 25.32
N SER A 864 3.95 13.20 26.12
CA SER A 864 4.20 14.60 25.78
C SER A 864 4.98 14.75 24.46
N ASP A 865 6.00 13.93 24.24
CA ASP A 865 6.80 13.94 23.01
C ASP A 865 5.95 13.55 21.80
N SER A 866 5.06 12.56 21.95
CA SER A 866 4.10 12.18 20.90
C SER A 866 3.17 13.33 20.52
N PHE A 867 2.65 14.08 21.49
CA PHE A 867 1.81 15.26 21.21
C PHE A 867 2.60 16.38 20.55
N ASN A 868 3.85 16.61 20.98
CA ASN A 868 4.71 17.63 20.36
C ASN A 868 4.91 17.35 18.86
N GLN A 869 5.05 16.07 18.49
CA GLN A 869 5.13 15.63 17.09
C GLN A 869 3.79 15.77 16.36
N GLU A 870 2.68 15.33 16.98
CA GLU A 870 1.32 15.42 16.41
C GLU A 870 0.95 16.88 16.06
N HIS A 871 1.24 17.81 16.97
CA HIS A 871 0.96 19.24 16.79
C HIS A 871 2.06 19.99 16.02
N GLN A 872 3.15 19.33 15.62
CA GLN A 872 4.28 19.92 14.88
C GLN A 872 4.87 21.16 15.56
N LEU A 873 5.00 21.13 16.89
CA LEU A 873 5.42 22.29 17.68
C LEU A 873 6.83 22.76 17.32
N ASP A 874 7.02 24.07 17.21
CA ASP A 874 8.31 24.69 16.96
C ASP A 874 8.89 25.43 18.18
N ALA A 875 10.04 26.07 18.01
CA ALA A 875 10.71 26.79 19.08
C ALA A 875 9.89 27.97 19.65
N ALA A 876 9.07 28.62 18.82
CA ALA A 876 8.18 29.70 19.26
C ALA A 876 7.02 29.13 20.09
N ASP A 877 6.46 27.97 19.71
CA ASP A 877 5.41 27.29 20.48
C ASP A 877 5.91 26.86 21.86
N PHE A 878 7.11 26.25 21.94
CA PHE A 878 7.71 25.91 23.23
C PHE A 878 7.96 27.13 24.12
N LYS A 879 8.28 28.29 23.53
CA LYS A 879 8.42 29.54 24.29
C LYS A 879 7.07 29.99 24.87
N GLN A 880 5.98 29.86 24.11
CA GLN A 880 4.63 30.16 24.59
C GLN A 880 4.19 29.19 25.69
N LEU A 881 4.37 27.89 25.50
CA LEU A 881 4.06 26.86 26.50
C LEU A 881 4.83 27.07 27.80
N ASN A 882 6.11 27.46 27.72
CA ASN A 882 6.89 27.79 28.91
C ASN A 882 6.37 29.04 29.64
N ASN A 883 5.93 30.07 28.92
CA ASN A 883 5.31 31.25 29.53
C ASN A 883 4.00 30.88 30.24
N GLN A 884 3.14 30.11 29.57
CA GLN A 884 1.90 29.60 30.15
C GLN A 884 2.15 28.74 31.40
N TYR A 885 3.19 27.89 31.39
CA TYR A 885 3.57 27.12 32.57
C TYR A 885 4.01 28.00 33.75
N GLN A 886 4.69 29.13 33.52
CA GLN A 886 5.04 30.06 34.60
C GLN A 886 3.79 30.73 35.19
N GLN A 887 2.82 31.07 34.35
CA GLN A 887 1.53 31.63 34.80
C GLN A 887 0.75 30.61 35.63
N PHE A 888 0.61 29.38 35.11
CA PHE A 888 0.01 28.24 35.82
C PHE A 888 0.64 28.01 37.20
N ARG A 889 1.97 28.15 37.30
CA ARG A 889 2.69 27.98 38.56
C ARG A 889 2.36 29.04 39.61
N ASN A 890 2.12 30.27 39.16
CA ASN A 890 1.87 31.42 40.02
C ASN A 890 0.37 31.65 40.25
N ALA A 891 -0.50 30.94 39.53
CA ALA A 891 -1.93 31.00 39.70
C ALA A 891 -2.33 30.52 41.11
N GLU A 892 -3.26 31.27 41.72
CA GLU A 892 -3.93 30.85 42.94
C GLU A 892 -4.77 29.60 42.65
N PHE A 893 -4.90 28.73 43.65
CA PHE A 893 -5.72 27.52 43.52
C PHE A 893 -6.69 27.49 44.67
N ASN A 894 -7.98 27.56 44.34
CA ASN A 894 -9.02 27.41 45.32
C ASN A 894 -9.10 25.95 45.73
N ALA A 895 -9.08 25.69 47.04
CA ALA A 895 -9.19 24.32 47.54
C ALA A 895 -10.57 23.75 47.19
N LEU A 896 -10.59 22.47 46.81
CA LEU A 896 -11.83 21.72 46.62
C LEU A 896 -12.66 21.74 47.91
N ASN A 897 -13.98 21.84 47.77
CA ASN A 897 -14.87 21.66 48.91
C ASN A 897 -14.83 20.18 49.40
N PRO A 898 -15.34 19.85 50.60
CA PRO A 898 -15.25 18.50 51.15
C PRO A 898 -15.87 17.41 50.24
N VAL A 899 -16.96 17.73 49.54
CA VAL A 899 -17.64 16.80 48.63
C VAL A 899 -16.79 16.55 47.39
N GLN A 900 -16.28 17.62 46.77
CA GLN A 900 -15.39 17.54 45.61
C GLN A 900 -14.08 16.79 45.94
N ALA A 901 -13.51 17.03 47.12
CA ALA A 901 -12.33 16.31 47.59
C ALA A 901 -12.59 14.82 47.76
N GLN A 902 -13.76 14.45 48.32
CA GLN A 902 -14.18 13.05 48.44
C GLN A 902 -14.38 12.40 47.06
N LYS A 903 -15.03 13.10 46.12
CA LYS A 903 -15.23 12.61 44.74
C LYS A 903 -13.90 12.45 43.98
N LEU A 904 -12.95 13.38 44.14
CA LEU A 904 -11.60 13.24 43.57
C LEU A 904 -10.89 12.00 44.12
N GLU A 905 -10.96 11.73 45.43
CA GLU A 905 -10.35 10.54 46.02
C GLU A 905 -11.01 9.25 45.50
N ALA A 906 -12.33 9.22 45.39
CA ALA A 906 -13.07 8.11 44.78
C ALA A 906 -12.66 7.87 43.32
N PHE A 907 -12.54 8.94 42.53
CA PHE A 907 -12.08 8.90 41.16
C PHE A 907 -10.65 8.37 41.05
N ALA A 908 -9.72 8.89 41.87
CA ALA A 908 -8.34 8.45 41.90
C ALA A 908 -8.22 6.97 42.29
N MET A 909 -8.95 6.51 43.31
CA MET A 909 -8.99 5.09 43.71
C MET A 909 -9.52 4.21 42.59
N SER A 910 -10.61 4.62 41.92
CA SER A 910 -11.16 3.91 40.77
C SER A 910 -10.14 3.79 39.64
N PHE A 911 -9.43 4.89 39.31
CA PHE A 911 -8.37 4.92 38.32
C PHE A 911 -7.24 3.92 38.66
N ILE A 912 -6.75 3.97 39.90
CA ILE A 912 -5.68 3.10 40.39
C ILE A 912 -6.09 1.63 40.32
N ASN A 913 -7.29 1.30 40.79
CA ASN A 913 -7.80 -0.07 40.83
C ASN A 913 -7.88 -0.70 39.43
N ILE A 914 -8.36 0.04 38.43
CA ILE A 914 -8.43 -0.46 37.05
C ILE A 914 -7.03 -0.72 36.50
N LEU A 915 -6.10 0.22 36.67
CA LEU A 915 -4.73 0.03 36.19
C LEU A 915 -4.01 -1.13 36.89
N GLN A 916 -4.32 -1.39 38.16
CA GLN A 916 -3.72 -2.52 38.90
C GLN A 916 -4.24 -3.87 38.43
N ARG A 917 -5.51 -3.95 38.01
CA ARG A 917 -6.11 -5.16 37.42
C ARG A 917 -5.54 -5.47 36.04
N GLU A 918 -5.18 -4.44 35.28
CA GLU A 918 -4.62 -4.58 33.93
C GLU A 918 -3.20 -5.16 33.92
N LYS A 919 -2.88 -5.90 32.85
CA LYS A 919 -1.55 -6.48 32.63
C LYS A 919 -0.50 -5.39 32.47
N PRO A 920 0.71 -5.53 33.05
CA PRO A 920 1.74 -4.48 33.04
C PRO A 920 2.05 -3.88 31.66
N GLU A 921 2.04 -4.69 30.61
CA GLU A 921 2.25 -4.28 29.21
C GLU A 921 1.17 -3.34 28.66
N ASN A 922 -0.08 -3.48 29.10
CA ASN A 922 -1.23 -2.69 28.61
C ASN A 922 -1.54 -1.47 29.47
N ARG A 923 -0.99 -1.38 30.69
CA ARG A 923 -1.29 -0.29 31.65
C ARG A 923 -1.02 1.11 31.08
N VAL A 924 0.00 1.25 30.24
CA VAL A 924 0.35 2.55 29.65
C VAL A 924 -0.71 2.99 28.64
N LYS A 925 -1.16 2.08 27.75
CA LYS A 925 -2.26 2.33 26.80
C LYS A 925 -3.54 2.67 27.56
N LEU A 926 -3.87 1.88 28.59
CA LEU A 926 -5.07 2.11 29.40
C LEU A 926 -5.01 3.44 30.15
N PHE A 927 -3.88 3.79 30.77
CA PHE A 927 -3.70 5.08 31.42
C PHE A 927 -3.92 6.26 30.46
N SER A 928 -3.34 6.20 29.26
CA SER A 928 -3.54 7.23 28.25
C SER A 928 -5.00 7.32 27.83
N ASN A 929 -5.69 6.18 27.63
CA ASN A 929 -7.11 6.15 27.27
C ASN A 929 -8.01 6.73 28.37
N LEU A 930 -7.76 6.40 29.64
CA LEU A 930 -8.55 6.91 30.77
C LEU A 930 -8.31 8.42 30.99
N MET A 931 -7.05 8.88 30.92
CA MET A 931 -6.73 10.31 30.99
C MET A 931 -7.37 11.11 29.84
N HIS A 932 -7.34 10.55 28.62
CA HIS A 932 -8.00 11.17 27.47
C HIS A 932 -9.51 11.37 27.71
N MET A 933 -10.19 10.35 28.23
CA MET A 933 -11.63 10.45 28.52
C MET A 933 -11.93 11.42 29.67
N HIS A 934 -11.05 11.52 30.67
CA HIS A 934 -11.16 12.53 31.73
C HIS A 934 -11.03 13.96 31.18
N VAL A 935 -10.02 14.21 30.34
CA VAL A 935 -9.84 15.51 29.66
C VAL A 935 -11.04 15.84 28.77
N ASN A 936 -11.60 14.84 28.07
CA ASN A 936 -12.80 15.00 27.26
C ASN A 936 -14.01 15.53 28.06
N ARG A 937 -14.21 15.03 29.29
CA ARG A 937 -15.30 15.47 30.18
C ARG A 937 -15.03 16.84 30.78
N LEU A 938 -13.79 17.07 31.23
CA LEU A 938 -13.36 18.24 31.98
C LEU A 938 -13.31 19.54 31.15
N PHE A 939 -12.95 19.44 29.86
CA PHE A 939 -12.85 20.59 28.95
C PHE A 939 -13.96 20.57 27.90
N ASN A 940 -14.65 21.70 27.74
CA ASN A 940 -15.81 21.79 26.85
C ASN A 940 -15.46 22.09 25.39
N ARG A 941 -14.22 22.46 25.08
CA ARG A 941 -13.68 22.73 23.73
C ARG A 941 -12.22 22.33 23.65
N ASP A 942 -11.71 22.17 22.42
CA ASP A 942 -10.27 22.00 22.12
C ASP A 942 -9.57 20.93 22.98
N GLN A 943 -10.27 19.83 23.30
CA GLN A 943 -9.84 18.87 24.31
C GLN A 943 -8.49 18.24 24.00
N ARG A 944 -8.20 17.97 22.72
CA ARG A 944 -6.91 17.43 22.26
C ARG A 944 -5.74 18.38 22.56
N THR A 945 -5.95 19.68 22.35
CA THR A 945 -4.95 20.71 22.68
C THR A 945 -4.77 20.86 24.18
N HIS A 946 -5.86 20.81 24.96
CA HIS A 946 -5.79 20.82 26.42
C HIS A 946 -5.05 19.58 26.97
N GLU A 947 -5.22 18.41 26.34
CA GLU A 947 -4.50 17.19 26.69
C GLU A 947 -2.99 17.34 26.49
N MET A 948 -2.56 17.90 25.36
CA MET A 948 -1.15 18.24 25.10
C MET A 948 -0.59 19.17 26.19
N VAL A 949 -1.28 20.28 26.47
CA VAL A 949 -0.83 21.27 27.48
C VAL A 949 -0.74 20.62 28.87
N MET A 950 -1.71 19.79 29.23
CA MET A 950 -1.74 19.05 30.48
C MET A 950 -0.50 18.15 30.65
N TYR A 951 -0.17 17.33 29.65
CA TYR A 951 1.02 16.47 29.71
C TYR A 951 2.33 17.28 29.75
N TYR A 952 2.40 18.40 29.02
CA TYR A 952 3.56 19.29 29.07
C TYR A 952 3.76 19.88 30.47
N PHE A 953 2.68 20.35 31.13
CA PHE A 953 2.76 20.88 32.49
C PHE A 953 3.14 19.81 33.51
N LEU A 954 2.56 18.61 33.43
CA LEU A 954 2.94 17.47 34.26
C LEU A 954 4.44 17.17 34.16
N LEU A 955 4.97 17.12 32.94
CA LEU A 955 6.39 16.85 32.70
C LEU A 955 7.28 17.93 33.33
N LYS A 956 6.91 19.21 33.20
CA LYS A 956 7.65 20.33 33.80
C LYS A 956 7.60 20.33 35.33
N ASP A 957 6.47 19.97 35.92
CA ASP A 957 6.34 19.86 37.37
C ASP A 957 7.23 18.75 37.93
N ILE A 958 7.25 17.58 37.28
CA ILE A 958 8.12 16.45 37.63
C ILE A 958 9.60 16.84 37.52
N GLN A 959 10.01 17.47 36.42
CA GLN A 959 11.38 17.93 36.21
C GLN A 959 11.82 18.91 37.30
N ARG A 960 10.95 19.85 37.66
CA ARG A 960 11.19 20.82 38.74
C ARG A 960 11.34 20.14 40.10
N GLN A 961 10.42 19.25 40.47
CA GLN A 961 10.48 18.55 41.76
C GLN A 961 11.75 17.70 41.87
N ASN A 962 12.19 17.06 40.79
CA ASN A 962 13.44 16.33 40.78
C ASN A 962 14.65 17.25 40.92
N ALA A 963 14.63 18.46 40.33
CA ALA A 963 15.70 19.44 40.47
C ALA A 963 15.76 20.11 41.87
N ILE A 964 14.65 20.16 42.60
CA ILE A 964 14.60 20.66 43.99
C ILE A 964 15.06 19.59 44.99
N ASN A 965 14.85 18.31 44.66
CA ASN A 965 15.18 17.17 45.51
C ASN A 965 16.56 16.52 45.19
N ALA A 966 17.27 17.04 44.18
CA ALA A 966 18.64 16.67 43.81
C ALA A 966 19.62 17.70 44.37
#